data_AF-A0A4R0P3Q2-F1
#
_entry.id   AF-A0A4R0P3Q2-F1
#
_cell.length_a   1.000
_cell.length_b   1.000
_cell.length_c   1.000
_cell.angle_alpha   90.00
_cell.angle_beta   90.00
_cell.angle_gamma   90.00
#
_symmetry.space_group_name_H-M   'P 1'
#
loop_
_entity.id
_entity.type
_entity.pdbx_description
1 polymer ?
#
loop_
_entity_poly.entity_id
_entity_poly.type
_entity_poly.pdbx_seq_one_letter_code
_entity_poly.pdbx_strand_id
1 'polypeptide(L)'
;MIKRFTLFTILLLLNFIAFAQDDVKYRVILFGDAGEMNPAQMQDLKNAAKQIIPKKTTVVYLGDNIYPTGMGLPGSLEEEETKKILQSQFEPMRKMGAAVYFVPGNHDWDKSGPKGLAKIKAQDDYLKAQNDPLLKLLPANGCPDPVAINLTDRLTIIAYDSEWWLFPYNKSNPNGECDCRTKDEVIVRMEQLLEQNKDKVILLASHHPFQSYGPHGGFFNLRNHLFPLTSLNKNLYIPLPGLGSVYPLLRSTLLSPEDLNHPAYRDMIKSVTGVFGDYPNVTYVAGHEHGLQLIKGKQLQIISGSGSKVSPNKEGKASLFHEMQQGYVVADQLKNNDMRYEYYIYSDTSVKRVYSYTKKFETLPSKVRNRDKPITADSVFVRIKPEYDSVGRFHRYLFGENYRKEYAERTKVPVLRVSQMMGGLKATQRGGGNQSRSLRLEDKDGKEYVLRSVEKYPEVLLPEALRATFAKDVIKDNMSAQHPFSALVVPELAKAAKIPHSNPIIGWVSPDDNLGEFESAFANTLCLFEEREPVGESDSSPKMDKKLTDDNDNKLDGPAWVRARAFDILLGDWDRHEDQWRWKETKTKDGSTYAPVPRDRDQVFFRSDGFLQRYTQSSSLLPMMQGYERPIKDINWFLWEGREISSRWTANIDEEQFDKIVKDFCANYNDAVFEKALKKLPEPSYTLHHDVLLATMRDRIAKLPKMMNDYYHFFNRIVDIEVTNKNELIQISDAADDGLRVKINKISKEGNVKDELFDRKFDPKVTKEIRVYMHNGNDSLILNNKNSNIKIRIIGGKGTKYYDFAQSNGTVKLYGRKDKATYAGDDQDKIRKIISNDTANFSYIPKDMYRRNSGILNFGYNNDDGILLGLIYKQTNPGFRKQPWRNSQTVSFLHSFSTKAFRFNYKGEWLKALGKGDFILKGDVYAPNNSQNFFGLGNDTRFDEHGDDIKYYRARYNLYNIEASIRWRRPKSTLSIGPSYQYYKLNQEDNDGRFIQNPSQLHSSDSLTVRNEKMFAGAFVNFTNNTRDNDLLPTLGSYVDFRLVGFKGVNKYSNSYGQFTASIALYKNLDGRKNFILADRFGGGVTIGKPAFYQALYLGGQGNLLGYRQFRFAGEQSFYNNLELRAKIGDLVSYVLPGQIGLLGFYDVGRVWKRDEASTTWHHGVGGGVYFAPASLTVVRFVVGHSTDGWYPYVSLNFRY
;
A
#
# COMPACT_ATOMS: atom_id res chain seq x y z
N MET A 1 57.32 -49.03 47.52
CA MET A 1 56.09 -48.31 47.89
C MET A 1 55.85 -47.01 47.10
N ILE A 2 56.90 -46.33 46.59
CA ILE A 2 56.76 -45.03 45.89
C ILE A 2 56.17 -45.13 44.46
N LYS A 3 56.35 -46.24 43.73
CA LYS A 3 55.79 -46.38 42.36
C LYS A 3 54.27 -46.58 42.27
N ARG A 4 53.60 -47.03 43.34
CA ARG A 4 52.12 -47.22 43.33
C ARG A 4 51.35 -45.94 43.69
N PHE A 5 51.95 -45.03 44.44
CA PHE A 5 51.28 -43.78 44.85
C PHE A 5 51.28 -42.74 43.71
N THR A 6 52.35 -42.66 42.90
CA THR A 6 52.41 -41.73 41.77
C THR A 6 51.45 -42.13 40.63
N LEU A 7 51.27 -43.43 40.37
CA LEU A 7 50.36 -43.89 39.31
C LEU A 7 48.88 -43.69 39.69
N PHE A 8 48.53 -43.85 40.97
CA PHE A 8 47.16 -43.62 41.45
C PHE A 8 46.80 -42.13 41.45
N THR A 9 47.76 -41.25 41.76
CA THR A 9 47.55 -39.79 41.75
C THR A 9 47.43 -39.25 40.31
N ILE A 10 48.18 -39.80 39.35
CA ILE A 10 48.04 -39.44 37.92
C ILE A 10 46.71 -39.95 37.34
N LEU A 11 46.22 -41.14 37.73
CA LEU A 11 44.91 -41.65 37.32
C LEU A 11 43.73 -40.89 37.96
N LEU A 12 43.88 -40.35 39.17
CA LEU A 12 42.89 -39.45 39.78
C LEU A 12 42.91 -38.06 39.13
N LEU A 13 44.08 -37.52 38.79
CA LEU A 13 44.17 -36.24 38.06
C LEU A 13 43.69 -36.35 36.60
N LEU A 14 43.82 -37.51 35.95
CA LEU A 14 43.22 -37.78 34.64
C LEU A 14 41.68 -37.92 34.69
N ASN A 15 41.10 -38.30 35.82
CA ASN A 15 39.63 -38.30 36.00
C ASN A 15 39.06 -36.91 36.35
N PHE A 16 39.88 -35.97 36.84
CA PHE A 16 39.46 -34.58 37.06
C PHE A 16 39.65 -33.65 35.84
N ILE A 17 40.27 -34.12 34.75
CA ILE A 17 40.35 -33.39 33.46
C ILE A 17 39.24 -33.86 32.47
N ALA A 18 38.40 -34.83 32.85
CA ALA A 18 37.35 -35.41 32.00
C ALA A 18 35.93 -34.83 32.21
N PHE A 19 35.76 -33.68 32.86
CA PHE A 19 34.47 -32.99 32.95
C PHE A 19 34.58 -31.54 32.46
N ALA A 20 34.49 -31.37 31.14
CA ALA A 20 33.81 -30.25 30.46
C ALA A 20 33.90 -30.43 28.93
N GLN A 21 33.43 -31.56 28.38
CA GLN A 21 33.01 -31.56 26.98
C GLN A 21 31.59 -30.99 26.93
N ASP A 22 31.48 -29.69 26.66
CA ASP A 22 30.22 -29.06 26.30
C ASP A 22 29.72 -29.64 24.97
N ASP A 23 29.05 -30.77 25.03
CA ASP A 23 28.56 -31.49 23.87
C ASP A 23 27.38 -30.73 23.23
N VAL A 24 27.49 -30.42 21.94
CA VAL A 24 26.51 -29.58 21.22
C VAL A 24 25.22 -30.36 21.00
N LYS A 25 24.09 -29.85 21.50
CA LYS A 25 22.75 -30.42 21.28
C LYS A 25 22.26 -30.13 19.87
N TYR A 26 22.39 -28.89 19.42
CA TYR A 26 22.02 -28.44 18.08
C TYR A 26 22.82 -27.19 17.69
N ARG A 27 23.11 -26.99 16.41
CA ARG A 27 23.90 -25.88 15.88
C ARG A 27 23.11 -25.03 14.89
N VAL A 28 23.23 -23.72 14.99
CA VAL A 28 22.73 -22.76 13.99
C VAL A 28 23.90 -21.91 13.50
N ILE A 29 24.12 -21.85 12.18
CA ILE A 29 25.15 -21.01 11.57
C ILE A 29 24.46 -19.81 10.92
N LEU A 30 24.93 -18.60 11.21
CA LEU A 30 24.32 -17.34 10.79
C LEU A 30 25.26 -16.57 9.86
N PHE A 31 24.76 -16.27 8.66
CA PHE A 31 25.39 -15.40 7.67
C PHE A 31 24.47 -14.21 7.37
N GLY A 32 24.99 -13.03 7.14
CA GLY A 32 24.28 -11.88 6.58
C GLY A 32 25.14 -11.24 5.49
N ASP A 33 24.51 -10.53 4.54
CA ASP A 33 25.17 -9.89 3.40
C ASP A 33 26.11 -10.82 2.62
N ALA A 34 25.69 -12.07 2.39
CA ALA A 34 26.46 -13.06 1.65
C ALA A 34 26.18 -13.03 0.14
N GLY A 35 25.62 -11.94 -0.40
CA GLY A 35 25.17 -11.87 -1.79
C GLY A 35 26.21 -11.57 -2.86
N GLU A 36 27.52 -11.62 -2.57
CA GLU A 36 28.60 -11.38 -3.55
C GLU A 36 29.69 -12.45 -3.47
N MET A 37 30.06 -13.04 -4.61
CA MET A 37 31.10 -14.06 -4.69
C MET A 37 32.50 -13.42 -4.65
N ASN A 38 33.17 -13.52 -3.49
CA ASN A 38 34.54 -13.02 -3.32
C ASN A 38 35.43 -14.07 -2.60
N PRO A 39 36.78 -13.93 -2.63
CA PRO A 39 37.68 -14.93 -2.04
C PRO A 39 37.48 -15.19 -0.53
N ALA A 40 37.19 -14.15 0.26
CA ALA A 40 37.00 -14.28 1.70
C ALA A 40 35.69 -15.02 2.01
N GLN A 41 34.58 -14.61 1.39
CA GLN A 41 33.29 -15.29 1.47
C GLN A 41 33.41 -16.79 1.12
N MET A 42 34.10 -17.14 0.03
CA MET A 42 34.26 -18.55 -0.34
C MET A 42 35.03 -19.36 0.72
N GLN A 43 36.00 -18.75 1.40
CA GLN A 43 36.71 -19.41 2.51
C GLN A 43 35.84 -19.53 3.76
N ASP A 44 35.03 -18.51 4.07
CA ASP A 44 34.07 -18.54 5.17
C ASP A 44 33.02 -19.62 4.96
N LEU A 45 32.42 -19.71 3.77
CA LEU A 45 31.47 -20.77 3.40
C LEU A 45 32.12 -22.16 3.49
N LYS A 46 33.37 -22.29 3.02
CA LYS A 46 34.13 -23.55 3.13
C LYS A 46 34.43 -23.92 4.59
N ASN A 47 34.74 -22.95 5.45
CA ASN A 47 34.96 -23.20 6.87
C ASN A 47 33.65 -23.59 7.56
N ALA A 48 32.57 -22.83 7.36
CA ALA A 48 31.25 -23.12 7.92
C ALA A 48 30.73 -24.50 7.50
N ALA A 49 30.95 -24.92 6.24
CA ALA A 49 30.58 -26.25 5.77
C ALA A 49 31.30 -27.37 6.55
N LYS A 50 32.56 -27.17 6.96
CA LYS A 50 33.31 -28.12 7.82
C LYS A 50 32.77 -28.18 9.24
N GLN A 51 32.06 -27.15 9.69
CA GLN A 51 31.48 -27.07 11.03
C GLN A 51 30.07 -27.68 11.12
N ILE A 52 29.54 -28.19 10.02
CA ILE A 52 28.23 -28.84 9.98
C ILE A 52 28.27 -30.18 10.72
N ILE A 53 27.38 -30.30 11.71
CA ILE A 53 27.02 -31.55 12.36
C ILE A 53 25.79 -32.12 11.63
N PRO A 54 25.91 -33.24 10.89
CA PRO A 54 24.81 -33.79 10.10
C PRO A 54 23.54 -33.97 10.92
N LYS A 55 22.38 -33.58 10.37
CA LYS A 55 21.05 -33.63 11.01
C LYS A 55 20.87 -32.79 12.28
N LYS A 56 21.92 -32.13 12.77
CA LYS A 56 21.90 -31.25 13.97
C LYS A 56 22.34 -29.83 13.67
N THR A 57 22.37 -29.44 12.40
CA THR A 57 22.79 -28.09 11.96
C THR A 57 21.77 -27.48 11.03
N THR A 58 21.45 -26.21 11.29
CA THR A 58 20.69 -25.34 10.38
C THR A 58 21.54 -24.12 10.03
N VAL A 59 21.57 -23.71 8.77
CA VAL A 59 22.23 -22.49 8.29
C VAL A 59 21.17 -21.47 7.92
N VAL A 60 21.33 -20.24 8.39
CA VAL A 60 20.40 -19.13 8.12
C VAL A 60 21.17 -17.97 7.50
N TYR A 61 20.72 -17.55 6.31
CA TYR A 61 21.17 -16.33 5.64
C TYR A 61 20.20 -15.20 5.96
N LEU A 62 20.65 -14.18 6.66
CA LEU A 62 19.88 -13.09 7.27
C LEU A 62 19.77 -11.87 6.33
N GLY A 63 19.40 -12.12 5.08
CA GLY A 63 19.16 -11.08 4.07
C GLY A 63 20.38 -10.65 3.27
N ASP A 64 20.10 -9.88 2.21
CA ASP A 64 21.06 -9.45 1.19
C ASP A 64 21.78 -10.64 0.57
N ASN A 65 20.96 -11.59 0.15
CA ASN A 65 21.37 -12.87 -0.38
C ASN A 65 21.92 -12.76 -1.80
N ILE A 66 21.59 -11.67 -2.53
CA ILE A 66 22.06 -11.40 -3.90
C ILE A 66 22.31 -9.89 -4.12
N TYR A 67 23.55 -9.49 -4.37
CA TYR A 67 23.91 -8.12 -4.76
C TYR A 67 23.92 -7.93 -6.29
N PRO A 68 23.74 -6.69 -6.80
CA PRO A 68 23.40 -5.47 -6.06
C PRO A 68 21.89 -5.23 -5.91
N THR A 69 21.02 -6.02 -6.54
CA THR A 69 19.56 -5.74 -6.56
C THR A 69 18.70 -7.00 -6.52
N GLY A 70 19.17 -8.09 -5.91
CA GLY A 70 18.36 -9.30 -5.79
C GLY A 70 18.34 -10.16 -7.07
N MET A 71 17.46 -11.16 -7.07
CA MET A 71 17.33 -12.13 -8.16
C MET A 71 17.01 -11.47 -9.52
N GLY A 72 17.71 -11.91 -10.57
CA GLY A 72 17.41 -11.55 -11.95
C GLY A 72 16.05 -12.11 -12.37
N LEU A 73 15.19 -11.27 -12.96
CA LEU A 73 13.87 -11.72 -13.42
C LEU A 73 14.00 -12.61 -14.67
N PRO A 74 13.05 -13.53 -14.91
CA PRO A 74 13.09 -14.41 -16.07
C PRO A 74 13.25 -13.68 -17.42
N GLY A 75 14.35 -13.95 -18.13
CA GLY A 75 14.76 -13.34 -19.40
C GLY A 75 15.60 -12.06 -19.26
N SER A 76 16.09 -11.73 -18.06
CA SER A 76 17.07 -10.65 -17.84
C SER A 76 18.50 -11.12 -18.12
N LEU A 77 19.43 -10.17 -18.32
CA LEU A 77 20.84 -10.50 -18.58
C LEU A 77 21.51 -11.10 -17.33
N GLU A 78 21.01 -10.73 -16.15
CA GLU A 78 21.58 -11.08 -14.85
C GLU A 78 20.97 -12.36 -14.23
N GLU A 79 20.00 -13.01 -14.90
CA GLU A 79 19.28 -14.18 -14.35
C GLU A 79 20.21 -15.34 -13.98
N GLU A 80 21.11 -15.75 -14.89
CA GLU A 80 22.00 -16.90 -14.64
C GLU A 80 23.11 -16.59 -13.63
N GLU A 81 23.58 -15.35 -13.58
CA GLU A 81 24.58 -14.91 -12.61
C GLU A 81 24.01 -14.92 -11.19
N THR A 82 22.81 -14.35 -11.01
CA THR A 82 22.14 -14.29 -9.70
C THR A 82 21.75 -15.67 -9.16
N LYS A 83 21.40 -16.64 -10.03
CA LYS A 83 21.24 -18.05 -9.64
C LYS A 83 22.52 -18.65 -9.08
N LYS A 84 23.66 -18.42 -9.74
CA LYS A 84 24.98 -18.95 -9.29
C LYS A 84 25.39 -18.37 -7.94
N ILE A 85 25.11 -17.09 -7.69
CA ILE A 85 25.38 -16.45 -6.39
C ILE A 85 24.63 -17.18 -5.27
N LEU A 86 23.32 -17.43 -5.44
CA LEU A 86 22.52 -18.11 -4.43
C LEU A 86 22.96 -19.58 -4.27
N GLN A 87 23.25 -20.26 -5.39
CA GLN A 87 23.75 -21.63 -5.40
C GLN A 87 25.07 -21.79 -4.64
N SER A 88 26.00 -20.84 -4.80
CA SER A 88 27.30 -20.86 -4.11
C SER A 88 27.17 -20.88 -2.58
N GLN A 89 26.07 -20.33 -2.05
CA GLN A 89 25.78 -20.25 -0.63
C GLN A 89 25.18 -21.57 -0.11
N PHE A 90 24.07 -22.04 -0.68
CA PHE A 90 23.37 -23.21 -0.12
C PHE A 90 24.03 -24.55 -0.47
N GLU A 91 24.62 -24.70 -1.65
CA GLU A 91 25.08 -26.01 -2.14
C GLU A 91 26.15 -26.66 -1.23
N PRO A 92 27.20 -25.95 -0.76
CA PRO A 92 28.18 -26.51 0.17
C PRO A 92 27.55 -26.98 1.49
N MET A 93 26.55 -26.25 1.98
CA MET A 93 25.90 -26.56 3.26
C MET A 93 24.95 -27.77 3.13
N ARG A 94 24.18 -27.80 2.03
CA ARG A 94 23.27 -28.91 1.71
C ARG A 94 24.02 -30.21 1.46
N LYS A 95 25.18 -30.17 0.80
CA LYS A 95 26.07 -31.34 0.61
C LYS A 95 26.51 -31.98 1.93
N MET A 96 26.65 -31.19 2.99
CA MET A 96 27.00 -31.66 4.34
C MET A 96 25.77 -32.03 5.20
N GLY A 97 24.55 -31.91 4.65
CA GLY A 97 23.31 -32.36 5.28
C GLY A 97 22.67 -31.35 6.25
N ALA A 98 23.07 -30.07 6.24
CA ALA A 98 22.44 -29.01 7.05
C ALA A 98 21.21 -28.43 6.35
N ALA A 99 20.14 -28.13 7.07
CA ALA A 99 19.04 -27.34 6.51
C ALA A 99 19.51 -25.91 6.21
N VAL A 100 18.99 -25.28 5.17
CA VAL A 100 19.37 -23.93 4.74
C VAL A 100 18.13 -23.06 4.55
N TYR A 101 18.11 -21.92 5.24
CA TYR A 101 17.02 -20.96 5.16
C TYR A 101 17.55 -19.57 4.79
N PHE A 102 16.87 -18.92 3.85
CA PHE A 102 17.14 -17.55 3.44
C PHE A 102 16.05 -16.63 4.01
N VAL A 103 16.44 -15.59 4.71
CA VAL A 103 15.58 -14.47 5.11
C VAL A 103 15.79 -13.33 4.12
N PRO A 104 14.74 -12.61 3.66
CA PRO A 104 14.90 -11.50 2.71
C PRO A 104 15.57 -10.27 3.32
N GLY A 105 16.46 -9.62 2.55
CA GLY A 105 16.99 -8.27 2.85
C GLY A 105 16.60 -7.23 1.80
N ASN A 106 17.01 -5.98 2.01
CA ASN A 106 16.59 -4.87 1.16
C ASN A 106 17.13 -4.97 -0.26
N HIS A 107 18.32 -5.54 -0.46
CA HIS A 107 18.85 -5.81 -1.79
C HIS A 107 18.06 -6.89 -2.53
N ASP A 108 17.59 -7.93 -1.84
CA ASP A 108 16.73 -8.96 -2.42
C ASP A 108 15.40 -8.38 -2.91
N TRP A 109 14.90 -7.35 -2.22
CA TRP A 109 13.76 -6.52 -2.59
C TRP A 109 14.11 -5.40 -3.59
N ASP A 110 14.93 -5.68 -4.60
CA ASP A 110 15.32 -4.72 -5.65
C ASP A 110 16.02 -3.47 -5.11
N LYS A 111 16.77 -3.60 -4.00
CA LYS A 111 17.33 -2.47 -3.24
C LYS A 111 16.22 -1.49 -2.84
N SER A 112 15.17 -2.03 -2.24
CA SER A 112 13.91 -1.35 -1.92
C SER A 112 13.32 -0.63 -3.14
N GLY A 113 13.44 -1.24 -4.33
CA GLY A 113 13.03 -0.72 -5.63
C GLY A 113 11.64 -1.20 -6.06
N PRO A 114 11.03 -0.60 -7.10
CA PRO A 114 9.65 -0.91 -7.48
C PRO A 114 9.42 -2.35 -7.98
N LYS A 115 10.48 -3.12 -8.26
CA LYS A 115 10.38 -4.54 -8.65
C LYS A 115 10.61 -5.50 -7.48
N GLY A 116 10.76 -5.01 -6.24
CA GLY A 116 11.12 -5.83 -5.08
C GLY A 116 10.25 -7.09 -4.91
N LEU A 117 8.92 -6.93 -4.92
CA LEU A 117 8.00 -8.07 -4.80
C LEU A 117 8.17 -9.11 -5.93
N ALA A 118 8.46 -8.67 -7.16
CA ALA A 118 8.67 -9.59 -8.27
C ALA A 118 9.99 -10.37 -8.13
N LYS A 119 11.05 -9.71 -7.64
CA LYS A 119 12.37 -10.31 -7.48
C LYS A 119 12.40 -11.31 -6.31
N ILE A 120 11.80 -10.96 -5.18
CA ILE A 120 11.75 -11.89 -4.04
C ILE A 120 10.93 -13.14 -4.36
N LYS A 121 9.85 -13.00 -5.15
CA LYS A 121 9.08 -14.14 -5.66
C LYS A 121 9.92 -15.00 -6.63
N ALA A 122 10.68 -14.38 -7.52
CA ALA A 122 11.57 -15.11 -8.41
C ALA A 122 12.67 -15.89 -7.64
N GLN A 123 13.16 -15.33 -6.54
CA GLN A 123 14.11 -16.01 -5.65
C GLN A 123 13.45 -17.23 -4.97
N ASP A 124 12.24 -17.08 -4.43
CA ASP A 124 11.47 -18.18 -3.85
C ASP A 124 11.19 -19.29 -4.87
N ASP A 125 10.75 -18.92 -6.08
CA ASP A 125 10.47 -19.85 -7.18
C ASP A 125 11.72 -20.65 -7.57
N TYR A 126 12.90 -20.00 -7.62
CA TYR A 126 14.16 -20.66 -7.92
C TYR A 126 14.58 -21.66 -6.83
N LEU A 127 14.42 -21.30 -5.55
CA LEU A 127 14.71 -22.19 -4.42
C LEU A 127 13.75 -23.39 -4.41
N LYS A 128 12.46 -23.16 -4.65
CA LYS A 128 11.45 -24.23 -4.77
C LYS A 128 11.73 -25.18 -5.94
N ALA A 129 12.25 -24.67 -7.06
CA ALA A 129 12.60 -25.48 -8.22
C ALA A 129 13.70 -26.53 -7.93
N GLN A 130 14.43 -26.40 -6.82
CA GLN A 130 15.41 -27.40 -6.38
C GLN A 130 14.76 -28.65 -5.79
N ASN A 131 13.45 -28.62 -5.49
CA ASN A 131 12.69 -29.73 -4.88
C ASN A 131 13.30 -30.27 -3.58
N ASP A 132 13.96 -29.41 -2.79
CA ASP A 132 14.59 -29.78 -1.52
C ASP A 132 13.78 -29.22 -0.33
N PRO A 133 13.14 -30.05 0.50
CA PRO A 133 12.32 -29.58 1.61
C PRO A 133 13.13 -28.93 2.74
N LEU A 134 14.46 -29.06 2.74
CA LEU A 134 15.36 -28.44 3.71
C LEU A 134 16.04 -27.17 3.15
N LEU A 135 15.58 -26.66 2.01
CA LEU A 135 16.04 -25.42 1.38
C LEU A 135 14.84 -24.49 1.13
N LYS A 136 14.75 -23.36 1.85
CA LYS A 136 13.58 -22.45 1.72
C LYS A 136 13.94 -20.98 1.85
N LEU A 137 13.18 -20.13 1.16
CA LEU A 137 13.02 -18.72 1.53
C LEU A 137 11.97 -18.62 2.64
N LEU A 138 12.27 -17.90 3.71
CA LEU A 138 11.40 -17.70 4.86
C LEU A 138 11.31 -16.21 5.23
N PRO A 139 10.12 -15.60 5.13
CA PRO A 139 8.86 -16.17 4.66
C PRO A 139 8.85 -16.37 3.12
N ALA A 140 8.02 -17.30 2.65
CA ALA A 140 7.95 -17.62 1.21
C ALA A 140 7.15 -16.57 0.44
N ASN A 141 7.30 -16.57 -0.89
CA ASN A 141 6.43 -15.87 -1.84
C ASN A 141 6.32 -14.34 -1.64
N GLY A 142 7.26 -13.71 -0.94
CA GLY A 142 7.20 -12.28 -0.58
C GLY A 142 6.08 -11.95 0.40
N CYS A 143 5.64 -12.93 1.19
CA CYS A 143 4.68 -12.75 2.27
C CYS A 143 5.37 -12.22 3.54
N PRO A 144 4.65 -11.50 4.42
CA PRO A 144 5.21 -11.01 5.68
C PRO A 144 5.15 -12.02 6.83
N ASP A 145 4.65 -13.23 6.59
CA ASP A 145 4.29 -14.21 7.62
C ASP A 145 5.44 -14.55 8.56
N PRO A 146 5.32 -14.32 9.88
CA PRO A 146 6.24 -14.91 10.83
C PRO A 146 6.16 -16.44 10.79
N VAL A 147 7.30 -17.11 10.62
CA VAL A 147 7.40 -18.57 10.52
C VAL A 147 8.27 -19.12 11.65
N ALA A 148 7.74 -20.08 12.42
CA ALA A 148 8.50 -20.82 13.43
C ALA A 148 9.12 -22.09 12.84
N ILE A 149 10.41 -22.32 13.11
CA ILE A 149 11.18 -23.50 12.74
C ILE A 149 11.63 -24.18 14.03
N ASN A 150 10.90 -25.21 14.45
CA ASN A 150 11.25 -26.00 15.63
C ASN A 150 12.49 -26.84 15.34
N LEU A 151 13.59 -26.57 16.05
CA LEU A 151 14.86 -27.27 15.87
C LEU A 151 15.02 -28.39 16.90
N THR A 152 14.66 -28.11 18.15
CA THR A 152 14.62 -29.08 19.25
C THR A 152 13.39 -28.85 20.14
N ASP A 153 13.22 -29.66 21.17
CA ASP A 153 12.24 -29.46 22.24
C ASP A 153 12.41 -28.11 22.97
N ARG A 154 13.61 -27.52 22.93
CA ARG A 154 13.97 -26.29 23.65
C ARG A 154 14.58 -25.19 22.79
N LEU A 155 14.59 -25.33 21.45
CA LEU A 155 15.12 -24.33 20.53
C LEU A 155 14.21 -24.18 19.31
N THR A 156 13.84 -22.94 19.01
CA THR A 156 13.13 -22.57 17.78
C THR A 156 13.76 -21.33 17.14
N ILE A 157 13.72 -21.27 15.81
CA ILE A 157 13.89 -20.01 15.08
C ILE A 157 12.51 -19.44 14.82
N ILE A 158 12.32 -18.14 14.94
CA ILE A 158 11.17 -17.43 14.39
C ILE A 158 11.71 -16.44 13.36
N ALA A 159 11.42 -16.67 12.07
CA ALA A 159 11.88 -15.81 10.98
C ALA A 159 10.73 -14.93 10.47
N TYR A 160 11.02 -13.67 10.14
CA TYR A 160 10.05 -12.78 9.51
C TYR A 160 10.72 -11.83 8.51
N ASP A 161 9.96 -11.36 7.52
CA ASP A 161 10.46 -10.41 6.52
C ASP A 161 10.42 -8.98 7.07
N SER A 162 11.54 -8.54 7.64
CA SER A 162 11.69 -7.16 8.08
C SER A 162 11.68 -6.14 6.94
N GLU A 163 12.14 -6.51 5.74
CA GLU A 163 12.14 -5.58 4.61
C GLU A 163 10.73 -5.35 4.09
N TRP A 164 9.86 -6.37 4.09
CA TRP A 164 8.44 -6.17 3.78
C TRP A 164 7.84 -5.07 4.66
N TRP A 165 8.26 -4.94 5.92
CA TRP A 165 7.80 -3.87 6.82
C TRP A 165 8.23 -2.48 6.33
N LEU A 166 9.48 -2.33 5.88
CA LEU A 166 10.12 -1.06 5.49
C LEU A 166 9.90 -0.68 4.03
N PHE A 167 9.51 -1.65 3.18
CA PHE A 167 9.40 -1.49 1.74
C PHE A 167 8.40 -0.39 1.34
N PRO A 168 8.82 0.61 0.55
CA PRO A 168 8.04 1.83 0.29
C PRO A 168 7.07 1.73 -0.89
N TYR A 169 7.14 0.65 -1.69
CA TYR A 169 6.27 0.44 -2.84
C TYR A 169 5.11 -0.52 -2.51
N ASN A 170 4.22 -0.72 -3.48
CA ASN A 170 3.13 -1.66 -3.32
C ASN A 170 3.66 -3.09 -3.10
N LYS A 171 3.35 -3.63 -1.92
CA LYS A 171 3.67 -5.00 -1.46
C LYS A 171 2.45 -5.90 -1.36
N SER A 172 1.32 -5.47 -1.93
CA SER A 172 0.13 -6.29 -2.03
C SER A 172 0.43 -7.50 -2.91
N ASN A 173 0.32 -8.69 -2.32
CA ASN A 173 0.50 -9.97 -2.98
C ASN A 173 -0.83 -10.75 -2.88
N PRO A 174 -1.90 -10.29 -3.56
CA PRO A 174 -3.23 -10.92 -3.45
C PRO A 174 -3.21 -12.37 -3.95
N ASN A 175 -2.32 -12.64 -4.93
CA ASN A 175 -2.13 -13.97 -5.47
C ASN A 175 -1.21 -14.86 -4.59
N GLY A 176 -0.71 -14.33 -3.47
CA GLY A 176 0.11 -15.08 -2.54
C GLY A 176 -0.74 -15.78 -1.48
N GLU A 177 -0.40 -17.02 -1.16
CA GLU A 177 -0.96 -17.74 0.00
C GLU A 177 -0.33 -17.20 1.30
N CYS A 178 -0.44 -15.89 1.54
CA CYS A 178 0.04 -15.25 2.76
C CYS A 178 -1.04 -15.34 3.84
N ASP A 179 -0.68 -15.77 5.06
CA ASP A 179 -1.59 -15.80 6.21
C ASP A 179 -1.79 -14.40 6.81
N CYS A 180 -0.79 -13.54 6.67
CA CYS A 180 -0.74 -12.15 7.12
C CYS A 180 -0.61 -11.23 5.90
N ARG A 181 -1.40 -10.16 5.88
CA ARG A 181 -1.37 -9.11 4.83
C ARG A 181 -1.15 -7.71 5.42
N THR A 182 -1.32 -7.56 6.74
CA THR A 182 -1.18 -6.30 7.47
C THR A 182 -0.16 -6.41 8.61
N LYS A 183 0.35 -5.27 9.08
CA LYS A 183 1.26 -5.21 10.24
C LYS A 183 0.63 -5.78 11.51
N ASP A 184 -0.65 -5.48 11.74
CA ASP A 184 -1.38 -5.96 12.93
C ASP A 184 -1.53 -7.48 12.90
N GLU A 185 -1.83 -8.08 11.74
CA GLU A 185 -1.86 -9.55 11.59
C GLU A 185 -0.49 -10.19 11.84
N VAL A 186 0.60 -9.57 11.37
CA VAL A 186 1.97 -10.02 11.64
C VAL A 186 2.25 -10.00 13.15
N ILE A 187 1.86 -8.95 13.86
CA ILE A 187 2.05 -8.86 15.32
C ILE A 187 1.21 -9.89 16.07
N VAL A 188 -0.07 -10.06 15.72
CA VAL A 188 -0.93 -11.11 16.31
C VAL A 188 -0.33 -12.50 16.05
N ARG A 189 0.24 -12.74 14.86
CA ARG A 189 0.91 -14.00 14.56
C ARG A 189 2.19 -14.18 15.38
N MET A 190 2.97 -13.12 15.59
CA MET A 190 4.15 -13.16 16.46
C MET A 190 3.78 -13.46 17.93
N GLU A 191 2.70 -12.86 18.45
CA GLU A 191 2.19 -13.14 19.81
C GLU A 191 1.81 -14.62 19.97
N GLN A 192 1.13 -15.18 18.97
CA GLN A 192 0.79 -16.62 18.95
C GLN A 192 2.06 -17.48 18.94
N LEU A 193 3.02 -17.18 18.07
CA LEU A 193 4.25 -17.97 17.98
C LEU A 193 5.09 -17.86 19.26
N LEU A 194 5.08 -16.71 19.91
CA LEU A 194 5.72 -16.53 21.20
C LEU A 194 5.05 -17.41 22.26
N GLU A 195 3.73 -17.35 22.40
CA GLU A 195 3.00 -18.13 23.41
C GLU A 195 3.18 -19.64 23.20
N GLN A 196 3.18 -20.10 21.94
CA GLN A 196 3.46 -21.49 21.54
C GLN A 196 4.89 -21.96 21.84
N ASN A 197 5.85 -21.04 22.02
CA ASN A 197 7.27 -21.36 22.17
C ASN A 197 7.92 -20.69 23.39
N LYS A 198 7.13 -20.16 24.33
CA LYS A 198 7.62 -19.38 25.48
C LYS A 198 8.53 -20.17 26.42
N ASP A 199 8.44 -21.50 26.38
CA ASP A 199 9.26 -22.42 27.17
C ASP A 199 10.57 -22.84 26.46
N LYS A 200 10.83 -22.31 25.27
CA LYS A 200 12.02 -22.58 24.45
C LYS A 200 12.95 -21.36 24.38
N VAL A 201 14.18 -21.60 23.93
CA VAL A 201 15.04 -20.56 23.35
C VAL A 201 14.48 -20.17 21.99
N ILE A 202 14.32 -18.87 21.77
CA ILE A 202 13.84 -18.31 20.50
C ILE A 202 14.98 -17.52 19.85
N LEU A 203 15.43 -17.93 18.67
CA LEU A 203 16.24 -17.09 17.79
C LEU A 203 15.30 -16.34 16.86
N LEU A 204 15.06 -15.06 17.13
CA LEU A 204 14.20 -14.23 16.29
C LEU A 204 15.06 -13.64 15.16
N ALA A 205 14.83 -14.13 13.93
CA ALA A 205 15.65 -13.89 12.76
C ALA A 205 15.00 -12.89 11.80
N SER A 206 15.75 -11.85 11.44
CA SER A 206 15.39 -10.83 10.46
C SER A 206 16.64 -10.36 9.72
N HIS A 207 16.48 -9.53 8.69
CA HIS A 207 17.62 -8.83 8.10
C HIS A 207 18.03 -7.62 8.94
N HIS A 208 17.04 -6.84 9.38
CA HIS A 208 17.21 -5.56 10.06
C HIS A 208 17.49 -5.68 11.57
N PRO A 209 18.64 -5.20 12.08
CA PRO A 209 18.96 -5.20 13.52
C PRO A 209 18.15 -4.15 14.31
N PHE A 210 17.96 -4.32 15.62
CA PHE A 210 17.24 -3.32 16.44
C PHE A 210 18.19 -2.30 17.08
N GLN A 211 19.48 -2.61 17.09
CA GLN A 211 20.58 -1.75 17.54
C GLN A 211 21.78 -1.99 16.62
N SER A 212 22.53 -0.96 16.24
CA SER A 212 23.78 -1.12 15.49
C SER A 212 24.73 0.03 15.81
N TYR A 213 26.03 -0.28 15.86
CA TYR A 213 27.10 0.71 15.98
C TYR A 213 27.88 0.92 14.65
N GLY A 214 27.30 0.55 13.51
CA GLY A 214 27.85 0.82 12.18
C GLY A 214 27.12 1.97 11.44
N PRO A 215 27.45 2.18 10.15
CA PRO A 215 26.88 3.25 9.31
C PRO A 215 25.35 3.32 9.30
N HIS A 216 24.65 2.20 9.29
CA HIS A 216 23.17 2.17 9.30
C HIS A 216 22.59 2.56 10.67
N GLY A 217 23.39 2.48 11.73
CA GLY A 217 23.12 3.06 13.05
C GLY A 217 23.47 4.54 13.19
N GLY A 218 24.01 5.19 12.14
CA GLY A 218 24.40 6.60 12.15
C GLY A 218 25.80 6.88 12.70
N PHE A 219 26.67 5.86 12.79
CA PHE A 219 28.05 6.01 13.23
C PHE A 219 29.00 6.17 12.03
N PHE A 220 29.68 7.31 11.94
CA PHE A 220 30.60 7.65 10.84
C PHE A 220 32.02 7.93 11.37
N ASN A 221 33.06 7.66 10.57
CA ASN A 221 34.44 7.90 10.95
C ASN A 221 34.94 9.29 10.48
N LEU A 222 36.11 9.73 10.97
CA LEU A 222 36.68 11.05 10.64
C LEU A 222 36.88 11.26 9.12
N ARG A 223 37.18 10.19 8.39
CA ARG A 223 37.30 10.21 6.92
C ARG A 223 35.97 10.55 6.24
N ASN A 224 34.82 10.09 6.76
CA ASN A 224 33.51 10.47 6.23
C ASN A 224 33.19 11.96 6.45
N HIS A 225 33.71 12.58 7.51
CA HIS A 225 33.52 14.02 7.81
C HIS A 225 34.43 14.92 6.98
N LEU A 226 35.65 14.47 6.67
CA LEU A 226 36.65 15.25 5.94
C LEU A 226 36.55 15.05 4.42
N PHE A 227 36.22 13.84 3.95
CA PHE A 227 36.21 13.46 2.53
C PHE A 227 34.90 12.76 2.15
N PRO A 228 33.75 13.46 2.20
CA PRO A 228 32.42 12.86 2.04
C PRO A 228 32.22 12.18 0.68
N LEU A 229 32.84 12.71 -0.38
CA LEU A 229 32.75 12.21 -1.75
C LEU A 229 33.41 10.83 -1.95
N THR A 230 34.25 10.39 -1.01
CA THR A 230 34.82 9.02 -1.02
C THR A 230 33.75 7.93 -0.87
N SER A 231 32.57 8.29 -0.34
CA SER A 231 31.42 7.39 -0.18
C SER A 231 30.64 7.20 -1.49
N LEU A 232 30.78 8.12 -2.45
CA LEU A 232 30.19 8.03 -3.80
C LEU A 232 31.15 7.36 -4.78
N ASN A 233 32.45 7.65 -4.64
CA ASN A 233 33.51 7.01 -5.40
C ASN A 233 34.77 6.95 -4.54
N LYS A 234 35.33 5.74 -4.34
CA LYS A 234 36.47 5.49 -3.45
C LYS A 234 37.73 6.33 -3.80
N ASN A 235 37.81 6.88 -5.01
CA ASN A 235 38.95 7.66 -5.49
C ASN A 235 38.81 9.19 -5.29
N LEU A 236 37.65 9.70 -4.85
CA LEU A 236 37.40 11.15 -4.70
C LEU A 236 37.77 11.69 -3.32
N TYR A 237 39.08 11.82 -3.05
CA TYR A 237 39.62 12.42 -1.82
C TYR A 237 39.67 13.96 -1.90
N ILE A 238 38.51 14.61 -1.92
CA ILE A 238 38.41 16.08 -1.90
C ILE A 238 38.06 16.53 -0.48
N PRO A 239 38.93 17.30 0.21
CA PRO A 239 38.66 17.76 1.57
C PRO A 239 37.58 18.83 1.57
N LEU A 240 36.50 18.61 2.32
CA LEU A 240 35.40 19.57 2.48
C LEU A 240 35.13 19.78 3.98
N PRO A 241 35.95 20.50 4.74
CA PRO A 241 35.65 20.80 6.14
C PRO A 241 34.36 21.65 6.26
N GLY A 242 33.55 21.42 7.30
CA GLY A 242 32.22 22.05 7.45
C GLY A 242 31.15 21.42 6.54
N LEU A 243 31.26 21.59 5.21
CA LEU A 243 30.36 21.01 4.20
C LEU A 243 30.41 19.48 4.15
N GLY A 244 31.53 18.86 4.48
CA GLY A 244 31.70 17.42 4.53
C GLY A 244 31.11 16.80 5.79
N SER A 245 30.93 17.57 6.85
CA SER A 245 30.07 17.18 7.98
C SER A 245 28.59 17.26 7.62
N VAL A 246 28.22 18.03 6.58
CA VAL A 246 26.87 18.03 6.02
C VAL A 246 26.54 16.69 5.35
N TYR A 247 27.49 15.85 4.91
CA TYR A 247 27.18 14.53 4.33
C TYR A 247 26.80 13.46 5.37
N PRO A 248 27.55 13.21 6.46
CA PRO A 248 27.09 12.42 7.60
C PRO A 248 25.83 13.01 8.26
N LEU A 249 25.70 14.34 8.33
CA LEU A 249 24.49 15.02 8.77
C LEU A 249 23.32 14.77 7.78
N LEU A 250 23.54 14.83 6.46
CA LEU A 250 22.54 14.56 5.41
C LEU A 250 22.18 13.09 5.32
N ARG A 251 23.09 12.15 5.59
CA ARG A 251 22.79 10.70 5.62
C ARG A 251 22.10 10.29 6.92
N SER A 252 22.40 10.98 8.03
CA SER A 252 21.60 10.88 9.27
C SER A 252 20.30 11.72 9.25
N THR A 253 20.07 12.56 8.23
CA THR A 253 18.87 13.42 8.11
C THR A 253 17.96 13.12 6.92
N LEU A 254 18.47 12.62 5.79
CA LEU A 254 17.76 12.03 4.65
C LEU A 254 17.68 10.51 4.89
N LEU A 255 16.86 10.13 5.86
CA LEU A 255 16.75 8.75 6.34
C LEU A 255 16.31 7.83 5.19
N SER A 256 17.15 6.86 4.84
CA SER A 256 16.68 5.69 4.10
C SER A 256 15.74 4.90 5.00
N PRO A 257 14.68 4.23 4.50
CA PRO A 257 13.91 3.27 5.29
C PRO A 257 14.79 2.23 5.99
N GLU A 258 15.95 1.95 5.39
CA GLU A 258 17.02 1.05 5.83
C GLU A 258 17.85 1.56 7.02
N ASP A 259 17.73 2.83 7.42
CA ASP A 259 18.51 3.40 8.53
C ASP A 259 17.70 3.36 9.84
N LEU A 260 18.35 2.98 10.95
CA LEU A 260 17.69 2.75 12.26
C LEU A 260 16.84 3.93 12.77
N ASN A 261 17.20 5.15 12.38
CA ASN A 261 16.51 6.37 12.79
C ASN A 261 15.21 6.64 12.00
N HIS A 262 14.95 5.92 10.91
CA HIS A 262 13.76 6.10 10.08
C HIS A 262 12.47 5.75 10.83
N PRO A 263 11.37 6.53 10.70
CA PRO A 263 10.13 6.29 11.44
C PRO A 263 9.54 4.89 11.24
N ALA A 264 9.56 4.35 10.02
CA ALA A 264 9.03 3.01 9.73
C ALA A 264 9.87 1.90 10.38
N TYR A 265 11.18 2.11 10.51
CA TYR A 265 12.08 1.17 11.18
C TYR A 265 11.86 1.21 12.69
N ARG A 266 11.77 2.40 13.28
CA ARG A 266 11.45 2.57 14.70
C ARG A 266 10.10 1.97 15.08
N ASP A 267 9.11 2.11 14.20
CA ASP A 267 7.79 1.47 14.32
C ASP A 267 7.89 -0.06 14.34
N MET A 268 8.67 -0.66 13.43
CA MET A 268 8.95 -2.09 13.43
C MET A 268 9.61 -2.53 14.74
N ILE A 269 10.69 -1.85 15.16
CA ILE A 269 11.41 -2.18 16.40
C ILE A 269 10.45 -2.10 17.59
N LYS A 270 9.68 -1.02 17.72
CA LYS A 270 8.71 -0.84 18.82
C LYS A 270 7.67 -1.96 18.82
N SER A 271 7.10 -2.29 17.66
CA SER A 271 6.04 -3.29 17.55
C SER A 271 6.56 -4.70 17.88
N VAL A 272 7.71 -5.09 17.32
CA VAL A 272 8.29 -6.42 17.56
C VAL A 272 8.84 -6.56 18.98
N THR A 273 9.46 -5.51 19.53
CA THR A 273 9.90 -5.51 20.94
C THR A 273 8.72 -5.48 21.91
N GLY A 274 7.56 -4.96 21.51
CA GLY A 274 6.32 -5.05 22.29
C GLY A 274 5.84 -6.50 22.48
N VAL A 275 6.17 -7.39 21.53
CA VAL A 275 5.84 -8.82 21.63
C VAL A 275 6.94 -9.58 22.39
N PHE A 276 8.19 -9.50 21.92
CA PHE A 276 9.27 -10.37 22.39
C PHE A 276 10.15 -9.77 23.49
N GLY A 277 10.10 -8.46 23.73
CA GLY A 277 11.15 -7.73 24.46
C GLY A 277 11.19 -7.98 25.97
N ASP A 278 10.17 -8.62 26.56
CA ASP A 278 10.13 -8.98 27.98
C ASP A 278 10.48 -10.47 28.23
N TYR A 279 10.77 -11.24 27.18
CA TYR A 279 11.00 -12.68 27.29
C TYR A 279 12.49 -13.02 27.37
N PRO A 280 12.97 -13.60 28.48
CA PRO A 280 14.41 -13.73 28.74
C PRO A 280 15.12 -14.64 27.73
N ASN A 281 14.46 -15.69 27.23
CA ASN A 281 15.06 -16.70 26.34
C ASN A 281 15.06 -16.33 24.84
N VAL A 282 14.78 -15.06 24.48
CA VAL A 282 14.83 -14.60 23.08
C VAL A 282 16.25 -14.14 22.71
N THR A 283 16.71 -14.30 21.48
CA THR A 283 17.92 -13.62 20.97
C THR A 283 17.61 -13.09 19.58
N TYR A 284 17.85 -11.81 19.36
CA TYR A 284 17.66 -11.18 18.05
C TYR A 284 18.87 -11.48 17.16
N VAL A 285 18.66 -11.95 15.93
CA VAL A 285 19.74 -12.23 14.98
C VAL A 285 19.47 -11.50 13.66
N ALA A 286 20.44 -10.72 13.19
CA ALA A 286 20.29 -9.83 12.04
C ALA A 286 21.53 -9.75 11.14
N GLY A 287 21.37 -9.24 9.91
CA GLY A 287 22.41 -9.24 8.87
C GLY A 287 22.68 -7.91 8.16
N HIS A 288 21.91 -6.85 8.37
CA HIS A 288 21.97 -5.62 7.55
C HIS A 288 23.24 -4.76 7.66
N GLU A 289 23.92 -4.81 8.81
CA GLU A 289 25.13 -4.01 8.99
C GLU A 289 26.35 -4.79 8.50
N HIS A 290 27.19 -4.16 7.66
CA HIS A 290 28.35 -4.81 7.04
C HIS A 290 29.51 -5.06 8.05
N GLY A 291 29.27 -5.86 9.09
CA GLY A 291 30.20 -6.17 10.17
C GLY A 291 29.60 -7.18 11.18
N LEU A 292 30.46 -7.75 12.03
CA LEU A 292 30.05 -8.64 13.12
C LEU A 292 29.88 -7.86 14.42
N GLN A 293 28.76 -8.05 15.13
CA GLN A 293 28.55 -7.44 16.45
C GLN A 293 27.81 -8.38 17.41
N LEU A 294 28.11 -8.28 18.70
CA LEU A 294 27.31 -8.82 19.80
C LEU A 294 26.89 -7.65 20.70
N ILE A 295 25.59 -7.41 20.83
CA ILE A 295 25.05 -6.27 21.57
C ILE A 295 24.16 -6.79 22.70
N LYS A 296 24.42 -6.36 23.94
CA LYS A 296 23.63 -6.73 25.13
C LYS A 296 22.85 -5.53 25.64
N GLY A 297 21.71 -5.26 25.00
CA GLY A 297 20.72 -4.29 25.47
C GLY A 297 19.70 -4.92 26.41
N LYS A 298 18.41 -4.55 26.25
CA LYS A 298 17.28 -5.25 26.92
C LYS A 298 17.21 -6.72 26.53
N GLN A 299 17.52 -7.01 25.26
CA GLN A 299 17.72 -8.35 24.72
C GLN A 299 19.14 -8.50 24.17
N LEU A 300 19.64 -9.73 24.15
CA LEU A 300 20.85 -10.07 23.40
C LEU A 300 20.56 -9.99 21.89
N GLN A 301 21.43 -9.31 21.14
CA GLN A 301 21.36 -9.22 19.69
C GLN A 301 22.69 -9.58 19.04
N ILE A 302 22.61 -10.35 17.96
CA ILE A 302 23.73 -10.75 17.11
C ILE A 302 23.55 -10.09 15.75
N ILE A 303 24.64 -9.51 15.25
CA ILE A 303 24.73 -9.01 13.87
C ILE A 303 25.81 -9.82 13.16
N SER A 304 25.45 -10.45 12.05
CA SER A 304 26.35 -11.29 11.24
C SER A 304 26.49 -10.82 9.79
N GLY A 305 26.41 -9.52 9.52
CA GLY A 305 26.33 -8.95 8.17
C GLY A 305 27.66 -8.83 7.41
N SER A 306 28.69 -9.57 7.80
CA SER A 306 30.00 -9.50 7.16
C SER A 306 30.26 -10.64 6.18
N GLY A 307 29.22 -11.22 5.57
CA GLY A 307 29.36 -12.39 4.70
C GLY A 307 30.13 -12.09 3.41
N SER A 308 29.96 -10.90 2.84
CA SER A 308 30.69 -10.47 1.62
C SER A 308 31.03 -8.98 1.57
N LYS A 309 30.55 -8.19 2.53
CA LYS A 309 30.79 -6.74 2.66
C LYS A 309 31.51 -6.42 3.97
N VAL A 310 32.17 -5.27 4.00
CA VAL A 310 32.84 -4.73 5.19
C VAL A 310 32.57 -3.23 5.32
N SER A 311 32.30 -2.80 6.54
CA SER A 311 32.16 -1.39 6.90
C SER A 311 32.77 -1.12 8.28
N PRO A 312 33.18 0.12 8.56
CA PRO A 312 33.65 0.47 9.89
C PRO A 312 32.52 0.39 10.93
N ASN A 313 32.71 -0.38 12.01
CA ASN A 313 31.84 -0.38 13.19
C ASN A 313 32.59 0.16 14.42
N LYS A 314 31.86 0.81 15.33
CA LYS A 314 32.44 1.39 16.55
C LYS A 314 32.11 0.53 17.77
N GLU A 315 33.01 0.51 18.76
CA GLU A 315 32.69 0.01 20.09
C GLU A 315 31.65 0.93 20.78
N GLY A 316 30.44 0.40 20.94
CA GLY A 316 29.32 1.09 21.58
C GLY A 316 29.11 0.69 23.04
N LYS A 317 28.29 1.46 23.79
CA LYS A 317 28.08 1.25 25.24
C LYS A 317 27.54 -0.14 25.61
N ALA A 318 26.74 -0.76 24.75
CA ALA A 318 26.18 -2.10 24.95
C ALA A 318 26.87 -3.17 24.09
N SER A 319 27.97 -2.82 23.41
CA SER A 319 28.72 -3.74 22.57
C SER A 319 29.58 -4.66 23.44
N LEU A 320 29.38 -5.98 23.32
CA LEU A 320 30.26 -7.00 23.92
C LEU A 320 31.37 -7.44 22.96
N PHE A 321 31.11 -7.32 21.66
CA PHE A 321 32.04 -7.65 20.59
C PHE A 321 31.70 -6.87 19.32
N HIS A 322 32.72 -6.43 18.58
CA HIS A 322 32.56 -5.84 17.25
C HIS A 322 33.78 -6.19 16.38
N GLU A 323 33.55 -6.46 15.09
CA GLU A 323 34.61 -6.75 14.12
C GLU A 323 34.18 -6.34 12.71
N MET A 324 35.11 -5.80 11.93
CA MET A 324 34.86 -5.25 10.58
C MET A 324 35.22 -6.26 9.47
N GLN A 325 36.01 -7.29 9.77
CA GLN A 325 36.42 -8.31 8.80
C GLN A 325 35.27 -9.23 8.38
N GLN A 326 35.39 -9.84 7.20
CA GLN A 326 34.42 -10.82 6.72
C GLN A 326 34.42 -12.06 7.60
N GLY A 327 33.24 -12.65 7.79
CA GLY A 327 33.04 -13.71 8.76
C GLY A 327 31.59 -14.07 9.03
N TYR A 328 31.36 -14.95 9.99
CA TYR A 328 30.05 -15.50 10.36
C TYR A 328 29.98 -15.90 11.82
N VAL A 329 28.77 -16.28 12.28
CA VAL A 329 28.49 -16.63 13.68
C VAL A 329 27.96 -18.06 13.78
N VAL A 330 28.42 -18.81 14.78
CA VAL A 330 27.91 -20.14 15.15
C VAL A 330 27.19 -20.03 16.50
N ALA A 331 25.92 -20.43 16.53
CA ALA A 331 25.07 -20.48 17.72
C ALA A 331 24.77 -21.94 18.09
N ASP A 332 25.45 -22.44 19.11
CA ASP A 332 25.29 -23.80 19.64
C ASP A 332 24.32 -23.80 20.82
N GLN A 333 23.27 -24.61 20.74
CA GLN A 333 22.51 -25.04 21.91
C GLN A 333 23.31 -26.14 22.62
N LEU A 334 23.65 -25.92 23.88
CA LEU A 334 24.32 -26.89 24.73
C LEU A 334 23.30 -27.84 25.38
N LYS A 335 23.75 -28.96 25.97
CA LYS A 335 22.86 -29.95 26.60
C LYS A 335 22.00 -29.39 27.73
N ASN A 336 22.48 -28.36 28.43
CA ASN A 336 21.74 -27.65 29.48
C ASN A 336 20.78 -26.56 28.93
N ASN A 337 20.64 -26.46 27.60
CA ASN A 337 19.87 -25.47 26.85
C ASN A 337 20.45 -24.04 26.86
N ASP A 338 21.64 -23.83 27.44
CA ASP A 338 22.37 -22.58 27.23
C ASP A 338 22.73 -22.41 25.75
N MET A 339 22.84 -21.15 25.31
CA MET A 339 23.24 -20.81 23.94
C MET A 339 24.66 -20.24 23.94
N ARG A 340 25.59 -20.91 23.25
CA ARG A 340 26.96 -20.44 23.01
C ARG A 340 27.06 -19.84 21.61
N TYR A 341 27.53 -18.61 21.52
CA TYR A 341 27.72 -17.87 20.28
C TYR A 341 29.20 -17.66 20.01
N GLU A 342 29.71 -18.15 18.88
CA GLU A 342 31.11 -18.07 18.47
C GLU A 342 31.25 -17.31 17.16
N TYR A 343 32.19 -16.37 17.11
CA TYR A 343 32.42 -15.50 15.95
C TYR A 343 33.69 -15.94 15.21
N TYR A 344 33.59 -16.08 13.89
CA TYR A 344 34.68 -16.49 13.00
C TYR A 344 34.93 -15.40 11.97
N ILE A 345 36.20 -15.12 11.67
CA ILE A 345 36.60 -14.18 10.63
C ILE A 345 37.67 -14.73 9.71
N TYR A 346 37.66 -14.27 8.47
CA TYR A 346 38.75 -14.47 7.52
C TYR A 346 39.86 -13.43 7.70
N SER A 347 41.03 -13.90 8.17
CA SER A 347 42.21 -13.10 8.48
C SER A 347 43.46 -13.85 8.03
N ASP A 348 44.43 -13.15 7.43
CA ASP A 348 45.77 -13.67 7.16
C ASP A 348 45.77 -15.03 6.40
N THR A 349 44.88 -15.18 5.42
CA THR A 349 44.65 -16.37 4.57
C THR A 349 43.85 -17.55 5.16
N SER A 350 43.35 -17.45 6.40
CA SER A 350 42.54 -18.51 7.00
C SER A 350 41.36 -17.98 7.83
N VAL A 351 40.39 -18.85 8.12
CA VAL A 351 39.24 -18.51 8.97
C VAL A 351 39.52 -18.95 10.41
N LYS A 352 39.46 -18.03 11.37
CA LYS A 352 39.76 -18.27 12.79
C LYS A 352 38.63 -17.80 13.70
N ARG A 353 38.42 -18.48 14.84
CA ARG A 353 37.48 -18.03 15.89
C ARG A 353 38.10 -16.88 16.67
N VAL A 354 37.37 -15.77 16.81
CA VAL A 354 37.88 -14.55 17.47
C VAL A 354 37.12 -14.15 18.73
N TYR A 355 35.90 -14.68 18.94
CA TYR A 355 35.11 -14.39 20.14
C TYR A 355 34.13 -15.52 20.48
N SER A 356 33.76 -15.63 21.76
CA SER A 356 32.77 -16.60 22.25
C SER A 356 31.98 -16.01 23.43
N TYR A 357 30.66 -16.20 23.46
CA TYR A 357 29.78 -15.77 24.54
C TYR A 357 28.67 -16.79 24.81
N THR A 358 28.44 -17.17 26.07
CA THR A 358 27.38 -18.10 26.46
C THR A 358 26.26 -17.40 27.23
N LYS A 359 25.04 -17.47 26.70
CA LYS A 359 23.82 -17.02 27.36
C LYS A 359 23.15 -18.17 28.10
N LYS A 360 22.84 -17.94 29.38
CA LYS A 360 22.15 -18.91 30.25
C LYS A 360 20.66 -19.04 29.89
N PHE A 361 20.12 -20.25 29.97
CA PHE A 361 18.68 -20.50 29.83
C PHE A 361 17.92 -20.18 31.12
N GLU A 362 16.77 -19.51 31.03
CA GLU A 362 15.92 -19.16 32.17
C GLU A 362 14.60 -19.95 32.15
N THR A 363 14.16 -20.48 33.29
CA THR A 363 12.88 -21.20 33.38
C THR A 363 11.75 -20.25 33.78
N LEU A 364 10.67 -20.22 32.99
CA LEU A 364 9.50 -19.38 33.28
C LEU A 364 8.45 -20.15 34.10
N PRO A 365 7.88 -19.56 35.18
CA PRO A 365 6.82 -20.20 35.95
C PRO A 365 5.51 -20.32 35.14
N SER A 366 4.85 -21.49 35.21
CA SER A 366 3.56 -21.70 34.55
C SER A 366 2.46 -20.89 35.24
N LYS A 367 1.81 -19.96 34.53
CA LYS A 367 0.61 -19.27 35.03
C LYS A 367 -0.57 -20.25 35.14
N VAL A 368 -1.08 -20.46 36.35
CA VAL A 368 -2.37 -21.12 36.59
C VAL A 368 -3.49 -20.15 36.18
N ARG A 369 -4.37 -20.54 35.24
CA ARG A 369 -5.53 -19.72 34.85
C ARG A 369 -6.68 -19.95 35.83
N ASN A 370 -7.16 -18.90 36.50
CA ASN A 370 -8.46 -18.93 37.17
C ASN A 370 -9.55 -18.96 36.10
N ARG A 371 -10.37 -20.02 36.07
CA ARG A 371 -11.40 -20.25 35.04
C ARG A 371 -12.82 -19.97 35.57
N ASP A 372 -13.68 -19.51 34.68
CA ASP A 372 -15.12 -19.40 34.92
C ASP A 372 -15.79 -20.80 34.89
N LYS A 373 -16.94 -20.94 35.56
CA LYS A 373 -17.67 -22.22 35.58
C LYS A 373 -18.35 -22.49 34.22
N PRO A 374 -18.27 -23.72 33.67
CA PRO A 374 -18.99 -24.10 32.45
C PRO A 374 -20.52 -23.94 32.59
N ILE A 375 -21.18 -23.53 31.51
CA ILE A 375 -22.64 -23.41 31.42
C ILE A 375 -23.21 -24.74 30.91
N THR A 376 -24.08 -25.36 31.70
CA THR A 376 -24.64 -26.69 31.41
C THR A 376 -26.02 -26.67 30.75
N ALA A 377 -26.72 -25.53 30.75
CA ALA A 377 -28.00 -25.39 30.08
C ALA A 377 -27.88 -25.54 28.55
N ASP A 378 -28.94 -26.00 27.88
CA ASP A 378 -28.94 -26.15 26.41
C ASP A 378 -29.13 -24.82 25.68
N SER A 379 -29.73 -23.84 26.34
CA SER A 379 -29.96 -22.50 25.79
C SER A 379 -29.95 -21.45 26.89
N VAL A 380 -29.67 -20.22 26.50
CA VAL A 380 -29.67 -19.04 27.38
C VAL A 380 -30.37 -17.88 26.68
N PHE A 381 -30.90 -16.96 27.48
CA PHE A 381 -31.35 -15.67 26.96
C PHE A 381 -30.21 -14.68 27.03
N VAL A 382 -29.96 -13.98 25.93
CA VAL A 382 -28.90 -13.00 25.80
C VAL A 382 -29.44 -11.69 25.26
N ARG A 383 -28.72 -10.61 25.55
CA ARG A 383 -28.81 -9.34 24.81
C ARG A 383 -27.43 -9.14 24.18
N ILE A 384 -27.38 -8.88 22.89
CA ILE A 384 -26.12 -8.87 22.15
C ILE A 384 -25.37 -7.57 22.46
N LYS A 385 -26.04 -6.44 22.24
CA LYS A 385 -25.50 -5.10 22.44
C LYS A 385 -26.62 -4.08 22.70
N PRO A 386 -27.26 -4.11 23.88
CA PRO A 386 -28.38 -3.22 24.19
C PRO A 386 -28.02 -1.73 24.15
N GLU A 387 -26.74 -1.39 24.23
CA GLU A 387 -26.24 -0.03 24.09
C GLU A 387 -26.54 0.56 22.69
N TYR A 388 -26.67 -0.27 21.65
CA TYR A 388 -27.02 0.21 20.31
C TYR A 388 -28.41 0.84 20.23
N ASP A 389 -29.38 0.39 21.03
CA ASP A 389 -30.73 0.94 21.03
C ASP A 389 -30.93 2.09 22.04
N SER A 390 -29.93 2.31 22.91
CA SER A 390 -29.92 3.32 23.96
C SER A 390 -29.51 4.72 23.45
N VAL A 391 -30.09 5.14 22.32
CA VAL A 391 -29.72 6.39 21.60
C VAL A 391 -30.93 7.27 21.29
N GLY A 392 -30.72 8.59 21.29
CA GLY A 392 -31.77 9.61 21.05
C GLY A 392 -32.22 9.73 19.58
N ARG A 393 -33.33 10.47 19.35
CA ARG A 393 -33.94 10.63 18.02
C ARG A 393 -32.99 11.25 16.97
N PHE A 394 -32.17 12.22 17.36
CA PHE A 394 -31.20 12.83 16.45
C PHE A 394 -30.10 11.86 16.01
N HIS A 395 -29.63 11.01 16.92
CA HIS A 395 -28.67 9.94 16.60
C HIS A 395 -29.25 8.96 15.59
N ARG A 396 -30.51 8.54 15.80
CA ARG A 396 -31.25 7.67 14.85
C ARG A 396 -31.47 8.34 13.49
N TYR A 397 -31.70 9.65 13.44
CA TYR A 397 -31.77 10.38 12.16
C TYR A 397 -30.43 10.38 11.42
N LEU A 398 -29.32 10.62 12.13
CA LEU A 398 -27.99 10.66 11.51
C LEU A 398 -27.46 9.29 11.11
N PHE A 399 -27.56 8.30 11.99
CA PHE A 399 -26.92 6.98 11.86
C PHE A 399 -27.89 5.83 11.56
N GLY A 400 -29.18 6.08 11.58
CA GLY A 400 -30.22 5.11 11.24
C GLY A 400 -30.82 4.37 12.43
N GLU A 401 -32.00 3.82 12.19
CA GLU A 401 -32.66 2.84 13.06
C GLU A 401 -31.99 1.47 12.94
N ASN A 402 -31.57 1.11 11.71
CA ASN A 402 -30.89 -0.14 11.37
C ASN A 402 -31.52 -1.37 12.07
N TYR A 403 -30.71 -2.24 12.69
CA TYR A 403 -31.14 -3.42 13.47
C TYR A 403 -30.94 -3.25 14.98
N ARG A 404 -31.00 -2.01 15.50
CA ARG A 404 -30.69 -1.74 16.91
C ARG A 404 -31.56 -2.54 17.88
N LYS A 405 -32.83 -2.73 17.54
CA LYS A 405 -33.78 -3.51 18.35
C LYS A 405 -33.39 -4.98 18.44
N GLU A 406 -32.92 -5.58 17.35
CA GLU A 406 -32.42 -6.96 17.34
C GLU A 406 -31.22 -7.17 18.25
N TYR A 407 -30.34 -6.16 18.36
CA TYR A 407 -29.20 -6.23 19.29
C TYR A 407 -29.61 -6.03 20.75
N ALA A 408 -30.70 -5.32 21.02
CA ALA A 408 -31.13 -4.95 22.37
C ALA A 408 -32.14 -5.92 22.99
N GLU A 409 -32.96 -6.55 22.17
CA GLU A 409 -34.03 -7.44 22.63
C GLU A 409 -33.50 -8.76 23.21
N ARG A 410 -34.25 -9.29 24.18
CA ARG A 410 -33.89 -10.52 24.87
C ARG A 410 -34.15 -11.72 23.95
N THR A 411 -33.07 -12.29 23.40
CA THR A 411 -33.14 -13.38 22.40
C THR A 411 -32.68 -14.70 23.01
N LYS A 412 -33.39 -15.80 22.73
CA LYS A 412 -33.01 -17.15 23.17
C LYS A 412 -32.06 -17.78 22.16
N VAL A 413 -30.88 -18.20 22.61
CA VAL A 413 -29.83 -18.82 21.77
C VAL A 413 -29.33 -20.13 22.38
N PRO A 414 -28.88 -21.10 21.57
CA PRO A 414 -28.25 -22.33 22.08
C PRO A 414 -26.92 -22.04 22.78
N VAL A 415 -26.52 -22.90 23.72
CA VAL A 415 -25.18 -22.85 24.34
C VAL A 415 -24.22 -23.76 23.56
N LEU A 416 -23.08 -23.20 23.15
CA LEU A 416 -22.01 -23.90 22.43
C LEU A 416 -20.97 -24.41 23.44
N ARG A 417 -20.84 -25.73 23.55
CA ARG A 417 -19.87 -26.43 24.39
C ARG A 417 -18.84 -27.12 23.49
N VAL A 418 -17.70 -26.48 23.27
CA VAL A 418 -16.69 -26.86 22.26
C VAL A 418 -16.26 -28.33 22.42
N SER A 419 -16.00 -28.79 23.65
CA SER A 419 -15.63 -30.17 23.96
C SER A 419 -16.72 -31.22 23.70
N GLN A 420 -17.98 -30.81 23.52
CA GLN A 420 -19.11 -31.72 23.31
C GLN A 420 -19.65 -31.66 21.88
N MET A 421 -19.30 -30.62 21.13
CA MET A 421 -19.72 -30.43 19.74
C MET A 421 -18.88 -31.31 18.80
N MET A 422 -19.53 -31.86 17.76
CA MET A 422 -18.89 -32.60 16.66
C MET A 422 -17.90 -33.69 17.10
N GLY A 423 -18.17 -34.37 18.22
CA GLY A 423 -17.30 -35.44 18.74
C GLY A 423 -16.07 -34.95 19.54
N GLY A 424 -16.03 -33.66 19.91
CA GLY A 424 -15.01 -33.08 20.78
C GLY A 424 -14.07 -32.13 20.06
N LEU A 425 -14.58 -30.98 19.61
CA LEU A 425 -13.77 -29.97 18.92
C LEU A 425 -12.63 -29.46 19.81
N LYS A 426 -11.50 -29.12 19.19
CA LYS A 426 -10.34 -28.51 19.85
C LYS A 426 -9.94 -27.23 19.14
N ALA A 427 -9.64 -26.19 19.90
CA ALA A 427 -9.12 -24.94 19.36
C ALA A 427 -7.67 -25.08 18.89
N THR A 428 -7.40 -24.68 17.66
CA THR A 428 -6.09 -24.84 17.02
C THR A 428 -5.39 -23.52 16.74
N GLN A 429 -6.12 -22.54 16.23
CA GLN A 429 -5.54 -21.27 15.79
C GLN A 429 -6.56 -20.14 15.88
N ARG A 430 -6.16 -19.00 16.46
CA ARG A 430 -6.93 -17.76 16.34
C ARG A 430 -6.67 -17.11 14.98
N GLY A 431 -7.73 -16.73 14.29
CA GLY A 431 -7.71 -15.95 13.06
C GLY A 431 -8.50 -14.64 13.18
N GLY A 432 -8.73 -13.98 12.04
CA GLY A 432 -9.50 -12.75 11.92
C GLY A 432 -8.59 -11.51 11.92
N GLY A 433 -8.55 -10.80 10.78
CA GLY A 433 -7.64 -9.67 10.55
C GLY A 433 -8.24 -8.29 10.77
N ASN A 434 -9.57 -8.14 10.75
CA ASN A 434 -10.16 -6.83 10.41
C ASN A 434 -11.36 -6.37 11.27
N GLN A 435 -12.30 -7.25 11.67
CA GLN A 435 -13.51 -6.81 12.40
C GLN A 435 -14.07 -7.82 13.41
N SER A 436 -13.68 -9.10 13.38
CA SER A 436 -14.23 -10.10 14.30
C SER A 436 -13.11 -10.97 14.87
N ARG A 437 -13.32 -11.49 16.08
CA ARG A 437 -12.44 -12.52 16.64
C ARG A 437 -12.88 -13.84 16.04
N SER A 438 -11.99 -14.52 15.32
CA SER A 438 -12.26 -15.84 14.74
C SER A 438 -11.34 -16.89 15.35
N LEU A 439 -11.85 -18.11 15.53
CA LEU A 439 -11.13 -19.25 16.06
C LEU A 439 -11.34 -20.44 15.13
N ARG A 440 -10.24 -21.07 14.71
CA ARG A 440 -10.26 -22.35 14.03
C ARG A 440 -10.40 -23.45 15.08
N LEU A 441 -11.34 -24.34 14.83
CA LEU A 441 -11.62 -25.53 15.61
C LEU A 441 -11.45 -26.74 14.71
N GLU A 442 -10.97 -27.84 15.27
CA GLU A 442 -10.78 -29.10 14.55
C GLU A 442 -11.47 -30.23 15.33
N ASP A 443 -12.17 -31.12 14.64
CA ASP A 443 -12.69 -32.34 15.25
C ASP A 443 -11.63 -33.45 15.30
N LYS A 444 -11.99 -34.60 15.88
CA LYS A 444 -11.10 -35.76 16.00
C LYS A 444 -10.66 -36.36 14.66
N ASP A 445 -11.41 -36.09 13.58
CA ASP A 445 -11.19 -36.62 12.24
C ASP A 445 -10.47 -35.60 11.33
N GLY A 446 -10.08 -34.45 11.89
CA GLY A 446 -9.34 -33.38 11.21
C GLY A 446 -10.21 -32.39 10.43
N LYS A 447 -11.55 -32.45 10.57
CA LYS A 447 -12.44 -31.51 9.90
C LYS A 447 -12.43 -30.16 10.61
N GLU A 448 -12.23 -29.11 9.83
CA GLU A 448 -12.12 -27.75 10.36
C GLU A 448 -13.46 -27.01 10.40
N TYR A 449 -13.64 -26.27 11.47
CA TYR A 449 -14.76 -25.38 11.75
C TYR A 449 -14.25 -24.00 12.14
N VAL A 450 -15.11 -23.00 12.01
CA VAL A 450 -14.82 -21.63 12.43
C VAL A 450 -15.83 -21.21 13.48
N LEU A 451 -15.33 -20.61 14.56
CA LEU A 451 -16.11 -19.92 15.58
C LEU A 451 -15.77 -18.42 15.52
N ARG A 452 -16.76 -17.57 15.23
CA ARG A 452 -16.58 -16.13 14.99
C ARG A 452 -17.48 -15.31 15.89
N SER A 453 -16.98 -14.25 16.52
CA SER A 453 -17.82 -13.33 17.30
C SER A 453 -18.88 -12.65 16.42
N VAL A 454 -20.14 -12.63 16.89
CA VAL A 454 -21.22 -11.86 16.24
C VAL A 454 -21.00 -10.37 16.46
N GLU A 455 -20.60 -9.97 17.68
CA GLU A 455 -20.12 -8.62 17.94
C GLU A 455 -18.83 -8.36 17.15
N LYS A 456 -18.81 -7.23 16.45
CA LYS A 456 -17.69 -6.77 15.64
C LYS A 456 -16.89 -5.71 16.40
N TYR A 457 -15.58 -5.70 16.15
CA TYR A 457 -14.58 -4.80 16.72
C TYR A 457 -13.88 -4.03 15.58
N PRO A 458 -14.61 -3.18 14.82
CA PRO A 458 -14.09 -2.50 13.64
C PRO A 458 -13.05 -1.42 13.94
N GLU A 459 -12.77 -1.11 15.21
CA GLU A 459 -11.75 -0.13 15.59
C GLU A 459 -10.35 -0.46 15.04
N VAL A 460 -10.05 -1.74 14.79
CA VAL A 460 -8.76 -2.12 14.20
C VAL A 460 -8.60 -1.62 12.76
N LEU A 461 -9.70 -1.35 12.05
CA LEU A 461 -9.70 -0.75 10.71
C LEU A 461 -9.34 0.73 10.70
N LEU A 462 -9.50 1.41 11.84
CA LEU A 462 -9.14 2.80 11.95
C LEU A 462 -7.61 2.92 12.11
N PRO A 463 -6.97 3.89 11.45
CA PRO A 463 -5.62 4.31 11.80
C PRO A 463 -5.51 4.51 13.31
N GLU A 464 -4.38 4.16 13.92
CA GLU A 464 -4.18 4.21 15.38
C GLU A 464 -4.65 5.54 15.99
N ALA A 465 -4.37 6.66 15.33
CA ALA A 465 -4.78 8.00 15.74
C ALA A 465 -6.31 8.22 15.81
N LEU A 466 -7.10 7.43 15.09
CA LEU A 466 -8.56 7.50 15.04
C LEU A 466 -9.26 6.48 15.96
N ARG A 467 -8.53 5.49 16.51
CA ARG A 467 -9.10 4.41 17.32
C ARG A 467 -9.68 4.87 18.67
N ALA A 468 -9.27 6.04 19.18
CA ALA A 468 -9.68 6.59 20.47
C ALA A 468 -10.73 7.72 20.37
N THR A 469 -11.48 7.79 19.28
CA THR A 469 -12.16 9.02 18.81
C THR A 469 -13.59 8.68 18.41
N PHE A 470 -14.48 9.65 18.16
CA PHE A 470 -15.85 9.40 17.73
C PHE A 470 -15.91 8.61 16.43
N ALA A 471 -14.83 8.59 15.62
CA ALA A 471 -14.74 7.72 14.46
C ALA A 471 -14.85 6.24 14.87
N LYS A 472 -14.30 5.86 16.03
CA LYS A 472 -14.47 4.55 16.68
C LYS A 472 -15.93 4.30 16.99
N ASP A 473 -16.62 5.25 17.61
CA ASP A 473 -18.01 5.06 18.00
C ASP A 473 -18.95 5.08 16.80
N VAL A 474 -18.68 5.91 15.79
CA VAL A 474 -19.38 5.92 14.51
C VAL A 474 -19.19 4.61 13.77
N ILE A 475 -17.97 4.08 13.66
CA ILE A 475 -17.73 2.81 12.95
C ILE A 475 -18.30 1.62 13.74
N LYS A 476 -18.24 1.64 15.08
CA LYS A 476 -18.90 0.65 15.96
C LYS A 476 -20.41 0.73 15.88
N ASP A 477 -20.97 1.92 15.89
CA ASP A 477 -22.41 2.17 15.78
C ASP A 477 -22.92 1.75 14.40
N ASN A 478 -22.12 1.95 13.36
CA ASN A 478 -22.41 1.46 12.02
C ASN A 478 -22.45 -0.07 11.94
N MET A 479 -21.98 -0.83 12.94
CA MET A 479 -22.19 -2.28 12.98
C MET A 479 -23.65 -2.65 13.30
N SER A 480 -24.45 -1.72 13.84
CA SER A 480 -25.91 -1.89 13.98
C SER A 480 -26.61 -2.07 12.62
N ALA A 481 -25.95 -1.72 11.51
CA ALA A 481 -26.39 -1.96 10.14
C ALA A 481 -26.39 -3.45 9.73
N GLN A 482 -25.61 -4.30 10.40
CA GLN A 482 -25.52 -5.73 10.11
C GLN A 482 -26.57 -6.50 10.92
N HIS A 483 -27.32 -7.38 10.25
CA HIS A 483 -28.33 -8.18 10.91
C HIS A 483 -27.66 -9.30 11.74
N PRO A 484 -27.88 -9.39 13.08
CA PRO A 484 -27.10 -10.28 13.95
C PRO A 484 -27.31 -11.78 13.68
N PHE A 485 -28.45 -12.15 13.09
CA PHE A 485 -28.82 -13.55 12.84
C PHE A 485 -29.04 -13.92 11.36
N SER A 486 -28.71 -13.04 10.40
CA SER A 486 -29.11 -13.25 9.00
C SER A 486 -28.44 -14.44 8.32
N ALA A 487 -27.25 -14.84 8.79
CA ALA A 487 -26.57 -16.04 8.31
C ALA A 487 -27.44 -17.32 8.45
N LEU A 488 -28.35 -17.38 9.42
CA LEU A 488 -29.25 -18.53 9.64
C LEU A 488 -30.28 -18.71 8.52
N VAL A 489 -30.61 -17.65 7.79
CA VAL A 489 -31.58 -17.65 6.68
C VAL A 489 -30.98 -18.25 5.41
N VAL A 490 -29.66 -18.10 5.24
CA VAL A 490 -28.94 -18.44 3.99
C VAL A 490 -29.07 -19.92 3.59
N PRO A 491 -28.95 -20.93 4.46
CA PRO A 491 -29.02 -22.34 4.06
C PRO A 491 -30.31 -22.72 3.33
N GLU A 492 -31.46 -22.25 3.81
CA GLU A 492 -32.76 -22.57 3.20
C GLU A 492 -32.90 -21.93 1.81
N LEU A 493 -32.43 -20.69 1.64
CA LEU A 493 -32.44 -20.02 0.34
C LEU A 493 -31.43 -20.63 -0.64
N ALA A 494 -30.21 -20.90 -0.18
CA ALA A 494 -29.14 -21.49 -0.99
C ALA A 494 -29.53 -22.88 -1.49
N LYS A 495 -30.19 -23.69 -0.64
CA LYS A 495 -30.71 -25.02 -1.00
C LYS A 495 -31.72 -24.95 -2.14
N ALA A 496 -32.60 -23.95 -2.16
CA ALA A 496 -33.59 -23.78 -3.24
C ALA A 496 -32.93 -23.59 -4.61
N ALA A 497 -31.81 -22.86 -4.66
CA ALA A 497 -31.06 -22.62 -5.89
C ALA A 497 -29.87 -23.57 -6.10
N LYS A 498 -29.71 -24.62 -5.27
CA LYS A 498 -28.58 -25.58 -5.30
C LYS A 498 -27.20 -24.91 -5.22
N ILE A 499 -27.07 -23.86 -4.41
CA ILE A 499 -25.80 -23.15 -4.18
C ILE A 499 -25.10 -23.78 -2.97
N PRO A 500 -23.80 -24.14 -3.05
CA PRO A 500 -23.05 -24.62 -1.88
C PRO A 500 -23.07 -23.62 -0.72
N HIS A 501 -23.28 -24.09 0.50
CA HIS A 501 -23.38 -23.25 1.69
C HIS A 501 -22.89 -23.99 2.95
N SER A 502 -22.52 -23.25 3.99
CA SER A 502 -22.31 -23.77 5.34
C SER A 502 -23.63 -23.91 6.10
N ASN A 503 -23.60 -24.54 7.27
CA ASN A 503 -24.75 -24.69 8.17
C ASN A 503 -24.48 -23.93 9.48
N PRO A 504 -24.61 -22.60 9.48
CA PRO A 504 -24.26 -21.79 10.63
C PRO A 504 -25.20 -22.05 11.82
N ILE A 505 -24.62 -22.08 13.01
CA ILE A 505 -25.30 -22.05 14.30
C ILE A 505 -24.83 -20.79 15.02
N ILE A 506 -25.76 -19.97 15.51
CA ILE A 506 -25.41 -18.81 16.34
C ILE A 506 -25.77 -19.12 17.78
N GLY A 507 -24.79 -19.11 18.67
CA GLY A 507 -24.96 -19.53 20.06
C GLY A 507 -23.96 -18.92 21.03
N TRP A 508 -24.25 -19.07 22.32
CA TRP A 508 -23.45 -18.53 23.42
C TRP A 508 -22.35 -19.53 23.82
N VAL A 509 -21.08 -19.12 23.78
CA VAL A 509 -19.96 -20.02 24.05
C VAL A 509 -19.79 -20.22 25.56
N SER A 510 -19.89 -21.47 26.01
CA SER A 510 -19.57 -21.84 27.40
C SER A 510 -18.05 -21.81 27.64
N PRO A 511 -17.57 -21.41 28.83
CA PRO A 511 -16.23 -21.79 29.29
C PRO A 511 -16.00 -23.29 29.10
N ASP A 512 -14.87 -23.67 28.49
CA ASP A 512 -14.59 -25.03 28.04
C ASP A 512 -13.07 -25.25 27.87
N ASP A 513 -12.56 -26.37 28.39
CA ASP A 513 -11.12 -26.71 28.38
C ASP A 513 -10.53 -26.79 26.96
N ASN A 514 -11.33 -27.19 25.98
CA ASN A 514 -10.89 -27.33 24.60
C ASN A 514 -10.75 -25.98 23.87
N LEU A 515 -11.18 -24.86 24.48
CA LEU A 515 -10.83 -23.51 24.02
C LEU A 515 -9.36 -23.16 24.31
N GLY A 516 -8.74 -23.86 25.26
CA GLY A 516 -7.32 -23.74 25.59
C GLY A 516 -6.90 -22.31 25.89
N GLU A 517 -5.90 -21.82 25.15
CA GLU A 517 -5.37 -20.48 25.38
C GLU A 517 -6.33 -19.35 24.98
N PHE A 518 -7.29 -19.65 24.11
CA PHE A 518 -8.20 -18.69 23.49
C PHE A 518 -9.48 -18.42 24.30
N GLU A 519 -9.72 -19.18 25.38
CA GLU A 519 -10.92 -19.10 26.23
C GLU A 519 -11.32 -17.66 26.58
N SER A 520 -10.37 -16.85 27.07
CA SER A 520 -10.61 -15.44 27.45
C SER A 520 -11.20 -14.55 26.35
N ALA A 521 -11.04 -14.92 25.08
CA ALA A 521 -11.51 -14.14 23.94
C ALA A 521 -12.89 -14.58 23.43
N PHE A 522 -13.34 -15.80 23.77
CA PHE A 522 -14.53 -16.45 23.19
C PHE A 522 -15.55 -16.92 24.23
N ALA A 523 -15.12 -17.37 25.42
CA ALA A 523 -16.02 -17.79 26.47
C ALA A 523 -16.93 -16.62 26.88
N ASN A 524 -18.19 -16.91 27.16
CA ASN A 524 -19.21 -15.93 27.49
C ASN A 524 -19.42 -14.86 26.41
N THR A 525 -19.35 -15.25 25.14
CA THR A 525 -19.69 -14.38 24.01
C THR A 525 -20.61 -15.08 23.01
N LEU A 526 -21.38 -14.29 22.25
CA LEU A 526 -22.21 -14.80 21.18
C LEU A 526 -21.36 -15.02 19.92
N CYS A 527 -21.33 -16.25 19.42
CA CYS A 527 -20.56 -16.63 18.25
C CYS A 527 -21.40 -17.33 17.18
N LEU A 528 -21.02 -17.10 15.93
CA LEU A 528 -21.39 -17.93 14.79
C LEU A 528 -20.40 -19.09 14.69
N PHE A 529 -20.93 -20.31 14.64
CA PHE A 529 -20.19 -21.55 14.43
C PHE A 529 -20.61 -22.15 13.09
N GLU A 530 -19.65 -22.45 12.21
CA GLU A 530 -19.91 -23.02 10.88
C GLU A 530 -18.75 -23.90 10.38
N GLU A 531 -19.02 -24.77 9.41
CA GLU A 531 -17.97 -25.49 8.70
C GLU A 531 -17.06 -24.51 7.95
N ARG A 532 -15.73 -24.66 8.09
CA ARG A 532 -14.78 -23.81 7.35
C ARG A 532 -14.82 -24.10 5.85
N GLU A 533 -14.96 -25.38 5.51
CA GLU A 533 -14.98 -25.92 4.16
C GLU A 533 -16.19 -26.86 4.02
N PRO A 534 -17.40 -26.32 3.72
CA PRO A 534 -18.65 -27.10 3.76
C PRO A 534 -18.70 -28.23 2.72
N VAL A 535 -17.87 -28.16 1.69
CA VAL A 535 -17.76 -29.16 0.62
C VAL A 535 -16.45 -29.99 0.71
N GLY A 536 -15.76 -29.93 1.84
CA GLY A 536 -14.45 -30.56 2.03
C GLY A 536 -13.33 -29.82 1.28
N GLU A 537 -12.27 -30.53 0.89
CA GLU A 537 -11.10 -29.94 0.23
C GLU A 537 -11.49 -29.04 -0.97
N SER A 538 -10.93 -27.83 -0.97
CA SER A 538 -11.22 -26.76 -1.92
C SER A 538 -9.97 -25.89 -2.10
N ASP A 539 -9.93 -25.09 -3.18
CA ASP A 539 -8.86 -24.14 -3.45
C ASP A 539 -9.28 -22.68 -3.16
N SER A 540 -8.29 -21.83 -2.83
CA SER A 540 -8.49 -20.37 -2.79
C SER A 540 -8.63 -19.82 -4.20
N SER A 541 -9.22 -18.63 -4.36
CA SER A 541 -9.33 -17.97 -5.68
C SER A 541 -7.97 -17.85 -6.38
N PRO A 542 -6.89 -17.37 -5.73
CA PRO A 542 -5.55 -17.36 -6.34
C PRO A 542 -5.03 -18.72 -6.79
N LYS A 543 -5.22 -19.76 -5.97
CA LYS A 543 -4.73 -21.12 -6.27
C LYS A 543 -5.49 -21.74 -7.43
N MET A 544 -6.82 -21.59 -7.44
CA MET A 544 -7.68 -22.02 -8.52
C MET A 544 -7.33 -21.28 -9.83
N ASP A 545 -7.21 -19.96 -9.79
CA ASP A 545 -6.85 -19.16 -10.98
C ASP A 545 -5.49 -19.57 -11.54
N LYS A 546 -4.51 -19.85 -10.66
CA LYS A 546 -3.22 -20.39 -11.07
C LYS A 546 -3.37 -21.74 -11.79
N LYS A 547 -4.13 -22.67 -11.23
CA LYS A 547 -4.38 -23.99 -11.86
C LYS A 547 -5.12 -23.87 -13.20
N LEU A 548 -6.10 -22.98 -13.32
CA LEU A 548 -6.75 -22.68 -14.61
C LEU A 548 -5.77 -22.09 -15.62
N THR A 549 -4.80 -21.28 -15.17
CA THR A 549 -3.78 -20.70 -16.06
C THR A 549 -2.71 -21.71 -16.41
N ASP A 550 -2.39 -22.66 -15.54
CA ASP A 550 -1.34 -23.65 -15.77
C ASP A 550 -1.76 -24.76 -16.74
N ASP A 551 -3.06 -25.09 -16.83
CA ASP A 551 -3.55 -26.19 -17.66
C ASP A 551 -4.92 -25.92 -18.32
N ASN A 552 -5.02 -26.18 -19.63
CA ASN A 552 -6.24 -25.99 -20.44
C ASN A 552 -7.23 -27.16 -20.36
N ASP A 553 -6.89 -28.21 -19.64
CA ASP A 553 -7.83 -29.27 -19.23
C ASP A 553 -8.72 -28.80 -18.05
N ASN A 554 -8.29 -27.77 -17.31
CA ASN A 554 -9.05 -27.25 -16.18
C ASN A 554 -10.12 -26.25 -16.63
N LYS A 555 -11.32 -26.37 -16.06
CA LYS A 555 -12.50 -25.55 -16.42
C LYS A 555 -13.16 -24.97 -15.18
N LEU A 556 -13.83 -23.84 -15.38
CA LEU A 556 -14.66 -23.20 -14.35
C LEU A 556 -16.14 -23.37 -14.67
N ASP A 557 -16.96 -23.64 -13.66
CA ASP A 557 -18.41 -23.57 -13.77
C ASP A 557 -18.90 -22.10 -13.69
N GLY A 558 -18.77 -21.39 -14.82
CA GLY A 558 -19.24 -20.01 -14.97
C GLY A 558 -20.74 -19.83 -14.67
N PRO A 559 -21.65 -20.69 -15.17
CA PRO A 559 -23.07 -20.62 -14.84
C PRO A 559 -23.39 -20.73 -13.35
N ALA A 560 -22.70 -21.61 -12.61
CA ALA A 560 -22.85 -21.67 -11.15
C ALA A 560 -22.40 -20.37 -10.48
N TRP A 561 -21.37 -19.70 -11.01
CA TRP A 561 -20.93 -18.41 -10.49
C TRP A 561 -21.95 -17.30 -10.73
N VAL A 562 -22.53 -17.20 -11.93
CA VAL A 562 -23.61 -16.23 -12.23
C VAL A 562 -24.80 -16.43 -11.28
N ARG A 563 -25.16 -17.68 -11.00
CA ARG A 563 -26.20 -18.04 -10.02
C ARG A 563 -25.85 -17.57 -8.61
N ALA A 564 -24.60 -17.74 -8.17
CA ALA A 564 -24.14 -17.28 -6.88
C ALA A 564 -24.15 -15.73 -6.77
N ARG A 565 -23.85 -15.01 -7.86
CA ARG A 565 -23.96 -13.53 -7.90
C ARG A 565 -25.41 -13.04 -7.84
N ALA A 566 -26.31 -13.71 -8.55
CA ALA A 566 -27.75 -13.45 -8.43
C ALA A 566 -28.23 -13.65 -6.99
N PHE A 567 -27.67 -14.65 -6.30
CA PHE A 567 -27.94 -14.92 -4.90
C PHE A 567 -27.42 -13.83 -3.95
N ASP A 568 -26.21 -13.29 -4.18
CA ASP A 568 -25.69 -12.15 -3.42
C ASP A 568 -26.65 -10.94 -3.49
N ILE A 569 -27.21 -10.67 -4.67
CA ILE A 569 -28.19 -9.58 -4.86
C ILE A 569 -29.50 -9.88 -4.14
N LEU A 570 -30.02 -11.10 -4.19
CA LEU A 570 -31.20 -11.49 -3.42
C LEU A 570 -30.99 -11.24 -1.92
N LEU A 571 -29.82 -11.61 -1.41
CA LEU A 571 -29.46 -11.49 0.01
C LEU A 571 -29.10 -10.06 0.44
N GLY A 572 -28.76 -9.16 -0.49
CA GLY A 572 -28.25 -7.84 -0.13
C GLY A 572 -26.79 -7.82 0.29
N ASP A 573 -26.05 -8.85 -0.12
CA ASP A 573 -24.68 -9.09 0.28
C ASP A 573 -23.72 -8.38 -0.70
N TRP A 574 -23.34 -7.15 -0.36
CA TRP A 574 -22.53 -6.27 -1.21
C TRP A 574 -21.02 -6.53 -1.11
N ASP A 575 -20.55 -7.20 -0.05
CA ASP A 575 -19.12 -7.29 0.33
C ASP A 575 -18.42 -8.56 -0.19
N ARG A 576 -18.80 -9.03 -1.37
CA ARG A 576 -18.35 -10.32 -1.89
C ARG A 576 -16.97 -10.25 -2.56
N HIS A 577 -15.90 -10.28 -1.77
CA HIS A 577 -14.51 -10.21 -2.24
C HIS A 577 -13.82 -11.59 -2.42
N GLU A 578 -12.58 -11.62 -2.93
CA GLU A 578 -11.88 -12.84 -3.39
C GLU A 578 -11.68 -13.93 -2.33
N ASP A 579 -11.43 -13.55 -1.07
CA ASP A 579 -11.17 -14.48 0.04
C ASP A 579 -12.46 -15.19 0.54
N GLN A 580 -13.62 -14.61 0.19
CA GLN A 580 -14.94 -15.17 0.50
C GLN A 580 -15.40 -16.23 -0.52
N TRP A 581 -14.55 -16.58 -1.48
CA TRP A 581 -14.79 -17.69 -2.40
C TRP A 581 -13.84 -18.85 -2.13
N ARG A 582 -14.38 -20.05 -2.20
CA ARG A 582 -13.63 -21.29 -2.37
C ARG A 582 -14.06 -22.01 -3.63
N TRP A 583 -13.20 -22.90 -4.09
CA TRP A 583 -13.39 -23.57 -5.37
C TRP A 583 -13.30 -25.07 -5.17
N LYS A 584 -14.44 -25.74 -5.36
CA LYS A 584 -14.48 -27.19 -5.27
C LYS A 584 -13.94 -27.79 -6.55
N GLU A 585 -12.81 -28.47 -6.45
CA GLU A 585 -12.24 -29.24 -7.55
C GLU A 585 -12.99 -30.58 -7.71
N THR A 586 -13.46 -30.86 -8.92
CA THR A 586 -13.99 -32.17 -9.33
C THR A 586 -13.14 -32.69 -10.47
N LYS A 587 -12.37 -33.75 -10.22
CA LYS A 587 -11.51 -34.37 -11.22
C LYS A 587 -12.35 -35.19 -12.21
N THR A 588 -12.14 -34.97 -13.50
CA THR A 588 -12.75 -35.74 -14.60
C THR A 588 -11.65 -36.42 -15.43
N LYS A 589 -12.02 -37.24 -16.41
CA LYS A 589 -11.05 -37.88 -17.33
C LYS A 589 -10.32 -36.86 -18.21
N ASP A 590 -10.94 -35.69 -18.43
CA ASP A 590 -10.48 -34.66 -19.38
C ASP A 590 -9.95 -33.40 -18.66
N GLY A 591 -9.69 -33.48 -17.34
CA GLY A 591 -9.23 -32.38 -16.50
C GLY A 591 -10.09 -32.10 -15.26
N SER A 592 -9.80 -31.02 -14.54
CA SER A 592 -10.57 -30.65 -13.34
C SER A 592 -11.60 -29.55 -13.60
N THR A 593 -12.82 -29.72 -13.08
CA THR A 593 -13.85 -28.67 -13.07
C THR A 593 -13.93 -28.01 -11.70
N TYR A 594 -13.92 -26.69 -11.65
CA TYR A 594 -14.00 -25.89 -10.43
C TYR A 594 -15.38 -25.26 -10.27
N ALA A 595 -16.07 -25.58 -9.17
CA ALA A 595 -17.36 -24.98 -8.82
C ALA A 595 -17.19 -23.95 -7.68
N PRO A 596 -17.89 -22.80 -7.75
CA PRO A 596 -17.80 -21.76 -6.72
C PRO A 596 -18.52 -22.15 -5.44
N VAL A 597 -17.90 -21.84 -4.30
CA VAL A 597 -18.42 -22.05 -2.96
C VAL A 597 -18.32 -20.72 -2.21
N PRO A 598 -19.41 -19.94 -2.14
CA PRO A 598 -19.42 -18.69 -1.40
C PRO A 598 -19.39 -18.96 0.11
N ARG A 599 -18.62 -18.17 0.86
CA ARG A 599 -18.47 -18.25 2.33
C ARG A 599 -18.57 -16.88 2.97
N ASP A 600 -18.75 -16.79 4.28
CA ASP A 600 -18.85 -15.50 4.99
C ASP A 600 -20.06 -14.69 4.53
N ARG A 601 -21.16 -14.84 5.26
CA ARG A 601 -22.49 -14.31 4.92
C ARG A 601 -22.94 -13.29 5.97
N ASP A 602 -22.03 -12.44 6.42
CA ASP A 602 -22.27 -11.50 7.51
C ASP A 602 -22.89 -10.16 7.08
N GLN A 603 -22.84 -9.81 5.78
CA GLN A 603 -23.53 -8.65 5.20
C GLN A 603 -24.94 -8.96 4.68
N VAL A 604 -25.46 -10.16 4.91
CA VAL A 604 -26.83 -10.51 4.48
C VAL A 604 -27.82 -9.59 5.19
N PHE A 605 -28.71 -9.00 4.39
CA PHE A 605 -29.67 -7.97 4.79
C PHE A 605 -29.07 -6.68 5.36
N PHE A 606 -27.83 -6.31 5.00
CA PHE A 606 -27.19 -5.06 5.43
C PHE A 606 -28.12 -3.84 5.26
N ARG A 607 -28.34 -3.04 6.30
CA ARG A 607 -29.21 -1.84 6.29
C ARG A 607 -28.45 -0.54 6.44
N SER A 608 -28.98 0.56 5.91
CA SER A 608 -28.36 1.87 6.12
C SER A 608 -29.34 3.03 5.95
N ASP A 609 -30.23 3.21 6.93
CA ASP A 609 -31.31 4.20 6.84
C ASP A 609 -30.96 5.59 7.41
N GLY A 610 -29.78 5.76 8.01
CA GLY A 610 -29.29 7.05 8.49
C GLY A 610 -28.90 8.04 7.39
N PHE A 611 -29.04 9.34 7.67
CA PHE A 611 -28.68 10.42 6.73
C PHE A 611 -27.20 10.36 6.32
N LEU A 612 -26.29 10.14 7.27
CA LEU A 612 -24.85 10.14 6.99
C LEU A 612 -24.47 8.97 6.09
N GLN A 613 -24.94 7.76 6.40
CA GLN A 613 -24.69 6.59 5.55
C GLN A 613 -25.26 6.78 4.14
N ARG A 614 -26.51 7.28 4.03
CA ARG A 614 -27.14 7.57 2.73
C ARG A 614 -26.33 8.58 1.92
N TYR A 615 -25.82 9.64 2.56
CA TYR A 615 -24.94 10.59 1.90
C TYR A 615 -23.65 9.92 1.41
N THR A 616 -22.94 9.18 2.27
CA THR A 616 -21.69 8.51 1.88
C THR A 616 -21.88 7.49 0.76
N GLN A 617 -23.03 6.81 0.73
CA GLN A 617 -23.40 5.82 -0.30
C GLN A 617 -23.90 6.45 -1.60
N SER A 618 -24.48 7.66 -1.54
CA SER A 618 -24.84 8.44 -2.73
C SER A 618 -23.64 9.14 -3.37
N SER A 619 -22.56 9.31 -2.60
CA SER A 619 -21.29 9.89 -3.05
C SER A 619 -20.35 8.83 -3.62
N SER A 620 -19.21 9.24 -4.20
CA SER A 620 -18.18 8.29 -4.63
C SER A 620 -17.38 7.67 -3.48
N LEU A 621 -17.72 7.95 -2.22
CA LEU A 621 -16.96 7.44 -1.07
C LEU A 621 -17.20 5.93 -0.88
N LEU A 622 -18.46 5.51 -0.71
CA LEU A 622 -18.83 4.10 -0.47
C LEU A 622 -20.09 3.68 -1.26
N PRO A 623 -20.11 3.83 -2.61
CA PRO A 623 -21.30 3.61 -3.43
C PRO A 623 -21.77 2.15 -3.49
N MET A 624 -20.93 1.19 -3.09
CA MET A 624 -21.27 -0.23 -3.06
C MET A 624 -22.19 -0.63 -1.91
N MET A 625 -22.14 0.09 -0.77
CA MET A 625 -22.86 -0.25 0.46
C MET A 625 -24.34 0.16 0.39
N GLN A 626 -25.11 -0.33 -0.57
CA GLN A 626 -26.52 0.04 -0.73
C GLN A 626 -27.41 -0.83 0.18
N GLY A 627 -28.10 -0.19 1.13
CA GLY A 627 -28.93 -0.85 2.15
C GLY A 627 -30.08 -1.71 1.58
N TYR A 628 -30.42 -2.77 2.33
CA TYR A 628 -31.43 -3.76 1.98
C TYR A 628 -32.84 -3.20 1.99
N GLU A 629 -33.12 -2.23 2.87
CA GLU A 629 -34.43 -1.63 3.10
C GLU A 629 -34.97 -0.80 1.93
N ARG A 630 -34.25 -0.75 0.81
CA ARG A 630 -34.56 0.06 -0.36
C ARG A 630 -34.10 -0.62 -1.65
N PRO A 631 -34.63 -0.20 -2.81
CA PRO A 631 -34.15 -0.68 -4.10
C PRO A 631 -32.67 -0.36 -4.34
N ILE A 632 -31.96 -1.29 -4.97
CA ILE A 632 -30.60 -1.05 -5.47
C ILE A 632 -30.68 -0.01 -6.59
N LYS A 633 -29.96 1.11 -6.43
CA LYS A 633 -29.95 2.22 -7.40
C LYS A 633 -28.96 1.98 -8.53
N ASP A 634 -27.78 1.45 -8.21
CA ASP A 634 -26.75 1.16 -9.20
C ASP A 634 -26.18 -0.24 -8.94
N ILE A 635 -26.60 -1.20 -9.75
CA ILE A 635 -26.17 -2.60 -9.63
C ILE A 635 -24.67 -2.76 -9.88
N ASN A 636 -24.08 -1.90 -10.70
CA ASN A 636 -22.65 -1.97 -11.01
C ASN A 636 -21.87 -1.71 -9.73
N TRP A 637 -22.18 -0.62 -9.03
CA TRP A 637 -21.53 -0.32 -7.75
C TRP A 637 -21.87 -1.34 -6.68
N PHE A 638 -23.09 -1.87 -6.64
CA PHE A 638 -23.44 -2.93 -5.68
C PHE A 638 -22.55 -4.17 -5.83
N LEU A 639 -22.21 -4.57 -7.07
CA LEU A 639 -21.31 -5.69 -7.36
C LEU A 639 -19.83 -5.27 -7.52
N TRP A 640 -19.45 -4.11 -6.99
CA TRP A 640 -18.08 -3.59 -7.07
C TRP A 640 -17.06 -4.50 -6.37
N GLU A 641 -17.44 -5.11 -5.24
CA GLU A 641 -16.61 -6.11 -4.57
C GLU A 641 -16.61 -7.43 -5.36
N GLY A 642 -15.42 -8.00 -5.55
CA GLY A 642 -15.21 -9.16 -6.43
C GLY A 642 -15.08 -8.82 -7.92
N ARG A 643 -15.01 -7.55 -8.31
CA ARG A 643 -14.76 -7.15 -9.72
C ARG A 643 -13.45 -7.71 -10.28
N GLU A 644 -12.45 -7.91 -9.43
CA GLU A 644 -11.09 -8.29 -9.84
C GLU A 644 -11.05 -9.72 -10.39
N ILE A 645 -11.91 -10.57 -9.85
CA ILE A 645 -12.03 -11.99 -10.20
C ILE A 645 -13.09 -12.26 -11.28
N SER A 646 -14.04 -11.34 -11.48
CA SER A 646 -15.19 -11.53 -12.37
C SER A 646 -14.84 -11.65 -13.86
N SER A 647 -13.69 -11.12 -14.30
CA SER A 647 -13.40 -10.85 -15.72
C SER A 647 -13.12 -12.11 -16.54
N ARG A 648 -12.49 -13.12 -15.94
CA ARG A 648 -12.12 -14.39 -16.60
C ARG A 648 -13.29 -15.37 -16.64
N TRP A 649 -14.16 -15.31 -15.64
CA TRP A 649 -15.07 -16.42 -15.30
C TRP A 649 -16.39 -16.44 -16.08
N THR A 650 -16.83 -15.29 -16.59
CA THR A 650 -18.03 -15.18 -17.43
C THR A 650 -17.70 -14.87 -18.89
N ALA A 651 -16.43 -14.94 -19.28
CA ALA A 651 -15.99 -14.53 -20.61
C ALA A 651 -16.67 -15.34 -21.73
N ASN A 652 -17.04 -16.60 -21.46
CA ASN A 652 -17.67 -17.51 -22.43
C ASN A 652 -19.22 -17.57 -22.33
N ILE A 653 -19.85 -16.74 -21.49
CA ILE A 653 -21.31 -16.72 -21.32
C ILE A 653 -21.87 -15.55 -22.12
N ASP A 654 -22.70 -15.83 -23.12
CA ASP A 654 -23.43 -14.81 -23.87
C ASP A 654 -24.67 -14.29 -23.14
N GLU A 655 -25.33 -13.28 -23.70
CA GLU A 655 -26.44 -12.59 -23.04
C GLU A 655 -27.66 -13.49 -22.85
N GLU A 656 -27.99 -14.29 -23.87
CA GLU A 656 -29.13 -15.20 -23.83
C GLU A 656 -28.93 -16.26 -22.74
N GLN A 657 -27.74 -16.87 -22.69
CA GLN A 657 -27.40 -17.83 -21.66
C GLN A 657 -27.40 -17.18 -20.27
N PHE A 658 -26.84 -15.97 -20.14
CA PHE A 658 -26.80 -15.23 -18.88
C PHE A 658 -28.21 -14.93 -18.36
N ASP A 659 -29.09 -14.39 -19.21
CA ASP A 659 -30.48 -14.09 -18.88
C ASP A 659 -31.26 -15.35 -18.52
N LYS A 660 -31.02 -16.46 -19.22
CA LYS A 660 -31.63 -17.76 -18.91
C LYS A 660 -31.20 -18.24 -17.52
N ILE A 661 -29.92 -18.20 -17.18
CA ILE A 661 -29.42 -18.59 -15.85
C ILE A 661 -30.11 -17.78 -14.75
N VAL A 662 -30.28 -16.46 -14.96
CA VAL A 662 -30.92 -15.57 -13.99
C VAL A 662 -32.42 -15.85 -13.87
N LYS A 663 -33.12 -16.08 -14.98
CA LYS A 663 -34.55 -16.47 -14.97
C LYS A 663 -34.77 -17.80 -14.26
N ASP A 664 -33.96 -18.81 -14.59
CA ASP A 664 -33.99 -20.13 -13.94
C ASP A 664 -33.68 -20.03 -12.44
N PHE A 665 -32.75 -19.14 -12.05
CA PHE A 665 -32.48 -18.85 -10.64
C PHE A 665 -33.73 -18.27 -9.94
N CYS A 666 -34.35 -17.24 -10.52
CA CYS A 666 -35.52 -16.57 -9.95
C CYS A 666 -36.71 -17.51 -9.77
N ALA A 667 -36.90 -18.47 -10.69
CA ALA A 667 -37.99 -19.44 -10.66
C ALA A 667 -37.94 -20.40 -9.45
N ASN A 668 -36.80 -20.52 -8.75
CA ASN A 668 -36.70 -21.36 -7.55
C ASN A 668 -37.28 -20.71 -6.29
N TYR A 669 -37.67 -19.44 -6.35
CA TYR A 669 -38.09 -18.68 -5.17
C TYR A 669 -39.58 -18.31 -5.25
N ASN A 670 -40.25 -18.53 -4.12
CA ASN A 670 -41.62 -18.16 -3.88
C ASN A 670 -41.80 -17.90 -2.37
N ASP A 671 -43.00 -17.48 -1.97
CA ASP A 671 -43.29 -17.14 -0.58
C ASP A 671 -43.02 -18.29 0.40
N ALA A 672 -43.28 -19.55 0.01
CA ALA A 672 -43.03 -20.69 0.89
C ALA A 672 -41.53 -20.89 1.17
N VAL A 673 -40.67 -20.66 0.17
CA VAL A 673 -39.21 -20.71 0.35
C VAL A 673 -38.74 -19.57 1.25
N PHE A 674 -39.22 -18.35 1.01
CA PHE A 674 -38.86 -17.18 1.83
C PHE A 674 -39.31 -17.33 3.27
N GLU A 675 -40.55 -17.75 3.50
CA GLU A 675 -41.12 -17.97 4.82
C GLU A 675 -40.32 -19.01 5.61
N LYS A 676 -39.99 -20.13 4.95
CA LYS A 676 -39.19 -21.19 5.56
C LYS A 676 -37.79 -20.69 5.97
N ALA A 677 -37.21 -19.81 5.16
CA ALA A 677 -35.91 -19.22 5.46
C ALA A 677 -35.98 -18.22 6.60
N LEU A 678 -36.97 -17.30 6.60
CA LEU A 678 -37.15 -16.30 7.67
C LEU A 678 -37.42 -16.95 9.03
N LYS A 679 -38.15 -18.07 9.07
CA LYS A 679 -38.38 -18.84 10.31
C LYS A 679 -37.13 -19.38 10.99
N LYS A 680 -35.95 -19.28 10.36
CA LYS A 680 -34.65 -19.59 11.01
C LYS A 680 -34.17 -18.47 11.93
N LEU A 681 -34.72 -17.27 11.81
CA LEU A 681 -34.43 -16.17 12.73
C LEU A 681 -35.04 -16.48 14.10
N PRO A 682 -34.31 -16.25 15.21
CA PRO A 682 -34.86 -16.41 16.54
C PRO A 682 -35.85 -15.28 16.86
N GLU A 683 -36.81 -15.52 17.75
CA GLU A 683 -37.65 -14.43 18.29
C GLU A 683 -36.82 -13.52 19.23
N PRO A 684 -37.03 -12.19 19.18
CA PRO A 684 -38.01 -11.46 18.38
C PRO A 684 -37.53 -11.00 17.00
N SER A 685 -36.31 -11.38 16.58
CA SER A 685 -35.73 -10.97 15.29
C SER A 685 -36.57 -11.41 14.09
N TYR A 686 -37.25 -12.56 14.16
CA TYR A 686 -38.25 -12.96 13.17
C TYR A 686 -39.39 -11.94 13.13
N THR A 687 -40.12 -11.75 14.24
CA THR A 687 -41.30 -10.87 14.28
C THR A 687 -40.99 -9.40 13.94
N LEU A 688 -39.84 -8.86 14.36
CA LEU A 688 -39.51 -7.43 14.21
C LEU A 688 -39.47 -6.93 12.77
N HIS A 689 -38.93 -7.73 11.83
CA HIS A 689 -38.76 -7.32 10.42
C HIS A 689 -39.27 -8.34 9.41
N HIS A 690 -40.04 -9.35 9.84
CA HIS A 690 -40.60 -10.38 8.97
C HIS A 690 -41.20 -9.83 7.67
N ASP A 691 -42.23 -8.98 7.79
CA ASP A 691 -43.03 -8.52 6.65
C ASP A 691 -42.20 -7.66 5.70
N VAL A 692 -41.29 -6.85 6.25
CA VAL A 692 -40.39 -5.99 5.47
C VAL A 692 -39.40 -6.84 4.69
N LEU A 693 -38.78 -7.84 5.32
CA LEU A 693 -37.82 -8.74 4.65
C LEU A 693 -38.51 -9.58 3.58
N LEU A 694 -39.70 -10.11 3.86
CA LEU A 694 -40.49 -10.88 2.90
C LEU A 694 -40.88 -10.04 1.68
N ALA A 695 -41.42 -8.83 1.90
CA ALA A 695 -41.76 -7.91 0.82
C ALA A 695 -40.52 -7.51 0.00
N THR A 696 -39.38 -7.26 0.66
CA THR A 696 -38.13 -6.90 -0.02
C THR A 696 -37.57 -8.05 -0.86
N MET A 697 -37.61 -9.29 -0.38
CA MET A 697 -37.17 -10.47 -1.15
C MET A 697 -38.03 -10.68 -2.39
N ARG A 698 -39.37 -10.51 -2.28
CA ARG A 698 -40.29 -10.55 -3.44
C ARG A 698 -39.93 -9.49 -4.48
N ASP A 699 -39.76 -8.24 -4.04
CA ASP A 699 -39.39 -7.13 -4.93
C ASP A 699 -38.04 -7.36 -5.62
N ARG A 700 -37.05 -7.87 -4.87
CA ARG A 700 -35.72 -8.18 -5.40
C ARG A 700 -35.77 -9.27 -6.45
N ILE A 701 -36.44 -10.40 -6.22
CA ILE A 701 -36.59 -11.45 -7.22
C ILE A 701 -37.29 -10.91 -8.48
N ALA A 702 -38.34 -10.11 -8.34
CA ALA A 702 -39.06 -9.55 -9.48
C ALA A 702 -38.17 -8.64 -10.36
N LYS A 703 -37.28 -7.85 -9.75
CA LYS A 703 -36.40 -6.91 -10.46
C LYS A 703 -35.05 -7.51 -10.88
N LEU A 704 -34.69 -8.67 -10.33
CA LEU A 704 -33.37 -9.28 -10.52
C LEU A 704 -32.99 -9.52 -11.99
N PRO A 705 -33.88 -10.01 -12.88
CA PRO A 705 -33.54 -10.19 -14.29
C PRO A 705 -33.06 -8.90 -14.94
N LYS A 706 -33.74 -7.78 -14.70
CA LYS A 706 -33.33 -6.49 -15.24
C LYS A 706 -32.00 -6.03 -14.65
N MET A 707 -31.83 -6.09 -13.34
CA MET A 707 -30.58 -5.66 -12.68
C MET A 707 -29.37 -6.45 -13.18
N MET A 708 -29.52 -7.77 -13.33
CA MET A 708 -28.46 -8.63 -13.84
C MET A 708 -28.14 -8.37 -15.31
N ASN A 709 -29.15 -8.10 -16.15
CA ASN A 709 -28.92 -7.71 -17.54
C ASN A 709 -28.21 -6.34 -17.66
N ASP A 710 -28.61 -5.34 -16.85
CA ASP A 710 -27.91 -4.05 -16.76
C ASP A 710 -26.41 -4.26 -16.38
N TYR A 711 -26.15 -5.16 -15.43
CA TYR A 711 -24.78 -5.53 -15.04
C TYR A 711 -24.03 -6.28 -16.14
N TYR A 712 -24.68 -7.21 -16.85
CA TYR A 712 -24.08 -7.91 -17.99
C TYR A 712 -23.59 -6.91 -19.04
N HIS A 713 -24.42 -5.93 -19.40
CA HIS A 713 -24.04 -4.90 -20.36
C HIS A 713 -22.91 -4.01 -19.85
N PHE A 714 -22.91 -3.61 -18.58
CA PHE A 714 -21.81 -2.86 -18.00
C PHE A 714 -20.51 -3.65 -18.01
N PHE A 715 -20.55 -4.90 -17.51
CA PHE A 715 -19.36 -5.72 -17.30
C PHE A 715 -18.75 -6.23 -18.61
N ASN A 716 -19.56 -6.52 -19.63
CA ASN A 716 -19.12 -7.00 -20.94
C ASN A 716 -18.75 -5.88 -21.93
N ARG A 717 -18.78 -4.60 -21.54
CA ARG A 717 -18.19 -3.51 -22.36
C ARG A 717 -16.71 -3.74 -22.65
N ILE A 718 -16.00 -4.41 -21.75
CA ILE A 718 -14.63 -4.84 -21.93
C ILE A 718 -14.56 -6.30 -21.50
N VAL A 719 -14.10 -7.19 -22.37
CA VAL A 719 -13.96 -8.62 -22.06
C VAL A 719 -12.49 -8.99 -22.08
N ASP A 720 -12.01 -9.54 -20.96
CA ASP A 720 -10.67 -10.12 -20.87
C ASP A 720 -10.81 -11.63 -21.08
N ILE A 721 -10.10 -12.16 -22.08
CA ILE A 721 -10.06 -13.58 -22.44
C ILE A 721 -8.64 -14.06 -22.13
N GLU A 722 -8.51 -15.01 -21.23
CA GLU A 722 -7.23 -15.59 -20.84
C GLU A 722 -7.15 -17.02 -21.33
N VAL A 723 -6.10 -17.36 -22.09
CA VAL A 723 -5.75 -18.76 -22.39
C VAL A 723 -4.79 -19.29 -21.31
N THR A 724 -3.95 -20.28 -21.59
CA THR A 724 -3.20 -20.97 -20.54
C THR A 724 -1.69 -20.96 -20.79
N ASN A 725 -0.95 -21.67 -19.93
CA ASN A 725 0.47 -21.97 -20.09
C ASN A 725 0.71 -23.17 -21.02
N LYS A 726 -0.35 -23.77 -21.57
CA LYS A 726 -0.32 -24.79 -22.64
C LYS A 726 -0.50 -24.12 -24.01
N ASN A 727 -0.66 -24.91 -25.06
CA ASN A 727 -0.69 -24.41 -26.43
C ASN A 727 -2.14 -24.26 -26.91
N GLU A 728 -2.51 -23.08 -27.38
CA GLU A 728 -3.84 -22.79 -27.90
C GLU A 728 -3.82 -22.14 -29.30
N LEU A 729 -4.82 -22.51 -30.11
CA LEU A 729 -5.16 -21.84 -31.37
C LEU A 729 -6.31 -20.87 -31.09
N ILE A 730 -6.07 -19.58 -31.29
CA ILE A 730 -7.05 -18.51 -31.13
C ILE A 730 -7.45 -17.99 -32.50
N GLN A 731 -8.73 -18.06 -32.84
CA GLN A 731 -9.28 -17.53 -34.08
C GLN A 731 -10.24 -16.39 -33.77
N ILE A 732 -9.98 -15.22 -34.34
CA ILE A 732 -10.84 -14.03 -34.19
C ILE A 732 -11.30 -13.63 -35.58
N SER A 733 -12.60 -13.74 -35.85
CA SER A 733 -13.18 -13.42 -37.16
C SER A 733 -14.38 -12.48 -37.04
N ASP A 734 -14.70 -11.75 -38.11
CA ASP A 734 -15.98 -11.05 -38.20
C ASP A 734 -17.17 -12.02 -38.05
N ALA A 735 -18.27 -11.50 -37.51
CA ALA A 735 -19.57 -12.15 -37.39
C ALA A 735 -20.67 -11.24 -37.98
N ALA A 736 -21.92 -11.70 -37.99
CA ALA A 736 -23.06 -10.87 -38.38
C ALA A 736 -23.15 -9.58 -37.53
N ASP A 737 -23.81 -8.56 -38.09
CA ASP A 737 -24.07 -7.26 -37.43
C ASP A 737 -22.80 -6.55 -36.91
N ASP A 738 -21.71 -6.60 -37.69
CA ASP A 738 -20.38 -6.07 -37.34
C ASP A 738 -19.82 -6.65 -36.02
N GLY A 739 -20.28 -7.85 -35.63
CA GLY A 739 -19.80 -8.61 -34.49
C GLY A 739 -18.42 -9.22 -34.69
N LEU A 740 -17.85 -9.74 -33.61
CA LEU A 740 -16.67 -10.61 -33.64
C LEU A 740 -16.99 -11.97 -33.04
N ARG A 741 -16.53 -13.04 -33.67
CA ARG A 741 -16.48 -14.37 -33.07
C ARG A 741 -15.05 -14.66 -32.62
N VAL A 742 -14.90 -15.11 -31.38
CA VAL A 742 -13.64 -15.63 -30.86
C VAL A 742 -13.83 -17.11 -30.60
N LYS A 743 -12.98 -17.93 -31.21
CA LYS A 743 -12.92 -19.38 -31.04
C LYS A 743 -11.53 -19.79 -30.58
N ILE A 744 -11.45 -20.68 -29.59
CA ILE A 744 -10.18 -21.14 -29.02
C ILE A 744 -10.19 -22.66 -28.96
N ASN A 745 -9.12 -23.29 -29.46
CA ASN A 745 -8.92 -24.73 -29.45
C ASN A 745 -7.58 -25.11 -28.82
N LYS A 746 -7.50 -26.31 -28.23
CA LYS A 746 -6.22 -26.88 -27.78
C LYS A 746 -5.32 -27.21 -28.98
N ILE A 747 -4.01 -27.02 -28.81
CA ILE A 747 -2.99 -27.54 -29.72
C ILE A 747 -2.22 -28.64 -28.97
N SER A 748 -2.14 -29.83 -29.57
CA SER A 748 -1.35 -30.94 -29.05
C SER A 748 0.16 -30.69 -29.13
N LYS A 749 0.98 -31.52 -28.46
CA LYS A 749 2.44 -31.40 -28.54
C LYS A 749 2.95 -31.64 -29.97
N GLU A 750 2.21 -32.42 -30.75
CA GLU A 750 2.47 -32.75 -32.16
C GLU A 750 1.97 -31.65 -33.13
N GLY A 751 1.33 -30.60 -32.63
CA GLY A 751 0.84 -29.46 -33.43
C GLY A 751 -0.58 -29.60 -33.99
N ASN A 752 -1.28 -30.71 -33.72
CA ASN A 752 -2.66 -30.92 -34.15
C ASN A 752 -3.66 -30.15 -33.28
N VAL A 753 -4.67 -29.53 -33.92
CA VAL A 753 -5.80 -28.89 -33.25
C VAL A 753 -6.73 -29.95 -32.65
N LYS A 754 -7.13 -29.77 -31.39
CA LYS A 754 -8.00 -30.67 -30.62
C LYS A 754 -9.25 -29.93 -30.10
N ASP A 755 -9.67 -30.25 -28.88
CA ASP A 755 -10.89 -29.78 -28.22
C ASP A 755 -11.09 -28.26 -28.31
N GLU A 756 -12.35 -27.86 -28.44
CA GLU A 756 -12.78 -26.48 -28.31
C GLU A 756 -12.85 -26.08 -26.82
N LEU A 757 -12.20 -24.97 -26.49
CA LEU A 757 -12.13 -24.40 -25.15
C LEU A 757 -13.10 -23.23 -24.97
N PHE A 758 -13.34 -22.48 -26.05
CA PHE A 758 -14.09 -21.24 -26.03
C PHE A 758 -14.71 -20.97 -27.41
N ASP A 759 -15.96 -20.53 -27.45
CA ASP A 759 -16.61 -20.05 -28.67
C ASP A 759 -17.70 -19.05 -28.30
N ARG A 760 -17.47 -17.77 -28.60
CA ARG A 760 -18.43 -16.71 -28.32
C ARG A 760 -18.47 -15.66 -29.42
N LYS A 761 -19.69 -15.20 -29.72
CA LYS A 761 -19.95 -14.03 -30.55
C LYS A 761 -20.14 -12.79 -29.67
N PHE A 762 -19.50 -11.69 -30.04
CA PHE A 762 -19.53 -10.41 -29.34
C PHE A 762 -20.24 -9.36 -30.18
N ASP A 763 -21.30 -8.77 -29.62
CA ASP A 763 -22.05 -7.66 -30.22
C ASP A 763 -21.32 -6.32 -29.96
N PRO A 764 -21.00 -5.52 -31.00
CA PRO A 764 -20.37 -4.20 -30.85
C PRO A 764 -21.23 -3.17 -30.11
N LYS A 765 -22.55 -3.37 -29.99
CA LYS A 765 -23.45 -2.52 -29.18
C LYS A 765 -23.14 -2.66 -27.70
N VAL A 766 -22.79 -3.87 -27.25
CA VAL A 766 -22.42 -4.17 -25.86
C VAL A 766 -20.91 -4.07 -25.67
N THR A 767 -20.15 -4.89 -26.39
CA THR A 767 -18.71 -5.06 -26.24
C THR A 767 -17.95 -4.00 -27.01
N LYS A 768 -17.08 -3.24 -26.34
CA LYS A 768 -16.27 -2.16 -26.95
C LYS A 768 -14.79 -2.51 -27.06
N GLU A 769 -14.31 -3.48 -26.27
CA GLU A 769 -12.93 -3.93 -26.28
C GLU A 769 -12.84 -5.41 -25.87
N ILE A 770 -12.06 -6.20 -26.62
CA ILE A 770 -11.65 -7.56 -26.26
C ILE A 770 -10.15 -7.53 -26.00
N ARG A 771 -9.72 -8.16 -24.89
CA ARG A 771 -8.31 -8.33 -24.55
C ARG A 771 -7.98 -9.80 -24.45
N VAL A 772 -7.06 -10.29 -25.27
CA VAL A 772 -6.63 -11.69 -25.29
C VAL A 772 -5.28 -11.80 -24.62
N TYR A 773 -5.19 -12.57 -23.54
CA TYR A 773 -3.98 -12.84 -22.77
C TYR A 773 -3.48 -14.25 -23.08
N MET A 774 -2.30 -14.33 -23.70
CA MET A 774 -1.72 -15.57 -24.23
C MET A 774 -0.72 -16.26 -23.30
N HIS A 775 -0.53 -15.76 -22.07
CA HIS A 775 0.32 -16.37 -21.02
C HIS A 775 1.59 -17.06 -21.55
N ASN A 776 1.95 -18.27 -21.11
CA ASN A 776 3.25 -18.89 -21.40
C ASN A 776 3.26 -19.96 -22.50
N GLY A 777 2.11 -20.21 -23.14
CA GLY A 777 1.91 -21.22 -24.18
C GLY A 777 2.72 -21.07 -25.47
N ASN A 778 2.80 -22.12 -26.28
CA ASN A 778 3.17 -21.96 -27.69
C ASN A 778 1.90 -21.80 -28.53
N ASP A 779 1.44 -20.56 -28.67
CA ASP A 779 0.10 -20.26 -29.18
C ASP A 779 0.12 -19.69 -30.59
N SER A 780 -0.94 -19.99 -31.33
CA SER A 780 -1.21 -19.44 -32.65
C SER A 780 -2.45 -18.56 -32.60
N LEU A 781 -2.36 -17.33 -33.09
CA LEU A 781 -3.50 -16.43 -33.22
C LEU A 781 -3.74 -16.08 -34.68
N ILE A 782 -4.93 -16.38 -35.19
CA ILE A 782 -5.40 -16.02 -36.52
C ILE A 782 -6.43 -14.91 -36.38
N LEU A 783 -6.16 -13.76 -36.99
CA LEU A 783 -7.02 -12.59 -36.98
C LEU A 783 -7.54 -12.30 -38.40
N ASN A 784 -8.86 -12.26 -38.52
CA ASN A 784 -9.57 -11.90 -39.74
C ASN A 784 -10.74 -10.95 -39.40
N ASN A 785 -10.43 -9.67 -39.14
CA ASN A 785 -11.40 -8.67 -38.68
C ASN A 785 -11.40 -7.41 -39.54
N LYS A 786 -12.28 -7.32 -40.54
CA LYS A 786 -12.35 -6.18 -41.45
C LYS A 786 -13.44 -5.18 -41.03
N ASN A 787 -14.57 -5.67 -40.52
CA ASN A 787 -15.79 -4.88 -40.39
C ASN A 787 -16.02 -4.38 -38.96
N SER A 788 -15.73 -5.20 -37.94
CA SER A 788 -16.11 -4.85 -36.56
C SER A 788 -15.34 -3.65 -36.00
N ASN A 789 -16.03 -2.78 -35.25
CA ASN A 789 -15.43 -1.65 -34.53
C ASN A 789 -14.93 -2.00 -33.10
N ILE A 790 -15.05 -3.26 -32.69
CA ILE A 790 -14.58 -3.73 -31.38
C ILE A 790 -13.04 -3.65 -31.35
N LYS A 791 -12.50 -2.96 -30.33
CA LYS A 791 -11.04 -2.84 -30.17
C LYS A 791 -10.45 -4.16 -29.70
N ILE A 792 -9.39 -4.63 -30.33
CA ILE A 792 -8.68 -5.85 -29.93
C ILE A 792 -7.32 -5.49 -29.33
N ARG A 793 -7.03 -6.02 -28.14
CA ARG A 793 -5.70 -6.03 -27.54
C ARG A 793 -5.21 -7.46 -27.44
N ILE A 794 -4.04 -7.73 -27.98
CA ILE A 794 -3.37 -9.02 -27.89
C ILE A 794 -2.19 -8.86 -26.92
N ILE A 795 -2.12 -9.66 -25.88
CA ILE A 795 -1.07 -9.65 -24.88
C ILE A 795 -0.33 -10.99 -24.96
N GLY A 796 0.74 -11.01 -25.75
CA GLY A 796 1.63 -12.14 -25.93
C GLY A 796 2.57 -12.30 -24.75
N GLY A 797 2.40 -13.36 -23.96
CA GLY A 797 3.31 -13.68 -22.86
C GLY A 797 4.55 -14.45 -23.31
N LYS A 798 4.98 -15.46 -22.53
CA LYS A 798 6.15 -16.31 -22.84
C LYS A 798 5.76 -17.41 -23.85
N GLY A 799 6.74 -18.13 -24.38
CA GLY A 799 6.53 -19.21 -25.36
C GLY A 799 6.62 -18.72 -26.81
N THR A 800 6.64 -19.65 -27.75
CA THR A 800 6.71 -19.32 -29.18
C THR A 800 5.33 -18.90 -29.68
N LYS A 801 5.20 -17.66 -30.14
CA LYS A 801 3.91 -17.12 -30.61
C LYS A 801 3.87 -17.02 -32.12
N TYR A 802 2.80 -17.52 -32.73
CA TYR A 802 2.52 -17.34 -34.14
C TYR A 802 1.31 -16.41 -34.30
N TYR A 803 1.45 -15.33 -35.08
CA TYR A 803 0.37 -14.38 -35.35
C TYR A 803 0.14 -14.30 -36.85
N ASP A 804 -1.04 -14.69 -37.30
CA ASP A 804 -1.49 -14.53 -38.69
C ASP A 804 -2.55 -13.41 -38.74
N PHE A 805 -2.19 -12.31 -39.37
CA PHE A 805 -3.05 -11.14 -39.56
C PHE A 805 -3.57 -11.11 -41.01
N ALA A 806 -4.43 -12.06 -41.35
CA ALA A 806 -4.99 -12.18 -42.69
C ALA A 806 -5.73 -10.90 -43.12
N GLN A 807 -6.61 -10.38 -42.26
CA GLN A 807 -7.28 -9.09 -42.48
C GLN A 807 -7.46 -8.34 -41.16
N SER A 808 -7.24 -7.02 -41.16
CA SER A 808 -7.47 -6.18 -40.00
C SER A 808 -7.97 -4.77 -40.32
N ASN A 809 -8.89 -4.28 -39.51
CA ASN A 809 -9.37 -2.89 -39.50
C ASN A 809 -8.33 -1.86 -39.00
N GLY A 810 -7.12 -2.30 -38.58
CA GLY A 810 -6.01 -1.44 -38.14
C GLY A 810 -6.13 -0.88 -36.71
N THR A 811 -7.17 -1.23 -35.96
CA THR A 811 -7.35 -0.75 -34.57
C THR A 811 -6.72 -1.65 -33.51
N VAL A 812 -6.13 -2.77 -33.93
CA VAL A 812 -5.58 -3.81 -33.07
C VAL A 812 -4.22 -3.42 -32.51
N LYS A 813 -4.02 -3.69 -31.22
CA LYS A 813 -2.73 -3.50 -30.54
C LYS A 813 -2.19 -4.81 -30.01
N LEU A 814 -0.98 -5.15 -30.42
CA LEU A 814 -0.26 -6.31 -29.93
C LEU A 814 0.82 -5.87 -28.95
N TYR A 815 0.84 -6.47 -27.76
CA TYR A 815 1.89 -6.35 -26.77
C TYR A 815 2.67 -7.66 -26.79
N GLY A 816 3.92 -7.65 -27.26
CA GLY A 816 4.73 -8.87 -27.45
C GLY A 816 6.11 -8.76 -26.82
N ARG A 817 6.76 -9.89 -26.57
CA ARG A 817 8.17 -9.95 -26.13
C ARG A 817 9.11 -9.77 -27.33
N LYS A 818 10.38 -9.44 -27.05
CA LYS A 818 11.38 -9.21 -28.10
C LYS A 818 11.74 -10.48 -28.88
N ASP A 819 11.55 -11.65 -28.29
CA ASP A 819 11.98 -12.94 -28.81
C ASP A 819 10.80 -13.91 -29.04
N LYS A 820 11.00 -14.87 -29.96
CA LYS A 820 10.10 -16.01 -30.23
C LYS A 820 8.68 -15.66 -30.69
N ALA A 821 8.55 -14.71 -31.61
CA ALA A 821 7.29 -14.41 -32.30
C ALA A 821 7.46 -14.45 -33.82
N THR A 822 6.54 -15.12 -34.50
CA THR A 822 6.42 -15.14 -35.97
C THR A 822 5.18 -14.35 -36.37
N TYR A 823 5.31 -13.49 -37.37
CA TYR A 823 4.21 -12.68 -37.91
C TYR A 823 3.99 -13.05 -39.37
N ALA A 824 2.73 -13.30 -39.73
CA ALA A 824 2.27 -13.64 -41.06
C ALA A 824 1.01 -12.84 -41.41
N GLY A 825 0.54 -12.96 -42.66
CA GLY A 825 -0.65 -12.29 -43.17
C GLY A 825 -0.38 -10.91 -43.77
N ASP A 826 -1.24 -10.51 -44.71
CA ASP A 826 -1.08 -9.30 -45.52
C ASP A 826 -1.19 -8.00 -44.69
N ASP A 827 -1.92 -8.04 -43.57
CA ASP A 827 -2.22 -6.87 -42.75
C ASP A 827 -1.32 -6.72 -41.51
N GLN A 828 -0.23 -7.49 -41.42
CA GLN A 828 0.66 -7.48 -40.25
C GLN A 828 1.26 -6.11 -39.91
N ASP A 829 1.42 -5.24 -40.91
CA ASP A 829 1.99 -3.89 -40.75
C ASP A 829 0.95 -2.84 -40.32
N LYS A 830 -0.34 -3.16 -40.44
CA LYS A 830 -1.43 -2.34 -39.88
C LYS A 830 -1.54 -2.52 -38.35
N ILE A 831 -0.96 -3.57 -37.80
CA ILE A 831 -1.03 -3.87 -36.37
C ILE A 831 -0.03 -3.02 -35.60
N ARG A 832 -0.51 -2.28 -34.60
CA ARG A 832 0.38 -1.54 -33.70
C ARG A 832 1.05 -2.50 -32.71
N LYS A 833 2.25 -2.95 -33.04
CA LYS A 833 3.11 -3.82 -32.22
C LYS A 833 3.86 -3.01 -31.14
N ILE A 834 3.72 -3.40 -29.88
CA ILE A 834 4.35 -2.80 -28.70
C ILE A 834 5.25 -3.88 -28.10
N ILE A 835 6.51 -3.89 -28.51
CA ILE A 835 7.47 -4.94 -28.16
C ILE A 835 8.32 -4.52 -26.96
N SER A 836 8.34 -5.34 -25.90
CA SER A 836 9.03 -5.03 -24.64
C SER A 836 9.44 -6.29 -23.88
N ASN A 837 10.45 -6.21 -23.02
CA ASN A 837 10.75 -7.27 -22.03
C ASN A 837 10.29 -6.88 -20.61
N ASP A 838 9.57 -5.77 -20.46
CA ASP A 838 9.00 -5.35 -19.19
C ASP A 838 7.80 -6.23 -18.82
N THR A 839 7.94 -7.04 -17.77
CA THR A 839 6.91 -7.97 -17.29
C THR A 839 5.59 -7.28 -16.94
N ALA A 840 5.63 -5.98 -16.58
CA ALA A 840 4.44 -5.18 -16.32
C ALA A 840 3.57 -4.92 -17.56
N ASN A 841 4.06 -5.21 -18.78
CA ASN A 841 3.25 -5.17 -20.01
C ASN A 841 2.51 -6.48 -20.30
N PHE A 842 2.88 -7.56 -19.62
CA PHE A 842 2.38 -8.92 -19.88
C PHE A 842 1.59 -9.49 -18.70
N SER A 843 1.81 -8.98 -17.48
CA SER A 843 1.04 -9.39 -16.30
C SER A 843 -0.45 -9.15 -16.48
N TYR A 844 -1.28 -10.08 -16.02
CA TYR A 844 -2.71 -9.83 -15.90
C TYR A 844 -2.95 -8.75 -14.85
N ILE A 845 -3.79 -7.77 -15.19
CA ILE A 845 -4.24 -6.73 -14.26
C ILE A 845 -5.75 -6.66 -14.46
N PRO A 846 -6.55 -6.91 -13.41
CA PRO A 846 -8.00 -6.87 -13.52
C PRO A 846 -8.51 -5.54 -14.08
N LYS A 847 -9.56 -5.59 -14.90
CA LYS A 847 -10.17 -4.39 -15.48
C LYS A 847 -10.87 -3.55 -14.40
N ASP A 848 -10.54 -2.27 -14.32
CA ASP A 848 -11.35 -1.26 -13.61
C ASP A 848 -12.11 -0.42 -14.65
N MET A 849 -13.43 -0.34 -14.50
CA MET A 849 -14.34 0.37 -15.40
C MET A 849 -15.10 1.50 -14.72
N TYR A 850 -14.86 1.74 -13.44
CA TYR A 850 -15.70 2.61 -12.63
C TYR A 850 -15.15 4.03 -12.56
N ARG A 851 -15.95 4.97 -13.07
CA ARG A 851 -15.71 6.40 -12.98
C ARG A 851 -15.97 6.87 -11.55
N ARG A 852 -15.03 7.61 -10.96
CA ARG A 852 -15.14 8.14 -9.60
C ARG A 852 -15.17 9.67 -9.63
N ASN A 853 -16.08 10.27 -8.86
CA ASN A 853 -16.32 11.72 -8.83
C ASN A 853 -16.35 12.21 -7.38
N SER A 854 -15.49 13.15 -7.00
CA SER A 854 -15.43 13.72 -5.66
C SER A 854 -15.64 15.23 -5.68
N GLY A 855 -16.35 15.75 -4.67
CA GLY A 855 -16.57 17.17 -4.45
C GLY A 855 -16.13 17.56 -3.04
N ILE A 856 -15.27 18.57 -2.90
CA ILE A 856 -14.73 19.02 -1.61
C ILE A 856 -14.92 20.54 -1.51
N LEU A 857 -15.29 21.04 -0.32
CA LEU A 857 -15.36 22.47 -0.03
C LEU A 857 -13.95 23.08 0.00
N ASN A 858 -13.81 24.31 -0.50
CA ASN A 858 -12.55 25.06 -0.51
C ASN A 858 -12.73 26.36 0.29
N PHE A 859 -11.83 26.62 1.25
CA PHE A 859 -11.92 27.79 2.14
C PHE A 859 -10.54 28.39 2.43
N GLY A 860 -10.48 29.71 2.59
CA GLY A 860 -9.27 30.42 3.07
C GLY A 860 -9.57 31.83 3.55
N TYR A 861 -8.63 32.44 4.29
CA TYR A 861 -8.72 33.84 4.69
C TYR A 861 -7.34 34.53 4.72
N ASN A 862 -7.29 35.77 4.23
CA ASN A 862 -6.15 36.67 4.41
C ASN A 862 -6.60 38.15 4.40
N ASN A 863 -5.76 39.06 4.87
CA ASN A 863 -6.09 40.50 4.97
C ASN A 863 -6.39 41.18 3.62
N ASP A 864 -5.91 40.64 2.50
CA ASP A 864 -6.07 41.26 1.17
C ASP A 864 -7.33 40.74 0.43
N ASP A 865 -7.56 39.43 0.45
CA ASP A 865 -8.71 38.77 -0.19
C ASP A 865 -9.92 38.60 0.75
N GLY A 866 -9.77 38.79 2.07
CA GLY A 866 -10.78 38.47 3.06
C GLY A 866 -11.16 37.00 3.07
N ILE A 867 -12.45 36.69 3.26
CA ILE A 867 -12.97 35.32 3.24
C ILE A 867 -13.06 34.82 1.79
N LEU A 868 -12.52 33.62 1.56
CA LEU A 868 -12.57 32.89 0.30
C LEU A 868 -13.40 31.61 0.48
N LEU A 869 -14.42 31.39 -0.36
CA LEU A 869 -15.19 30.14 -0.38
C LEU A 869 -15.35 29.59 -1.79
N GLY A 870 -15.40 28.27 -1.90
CA GLY A 870 -15.58 27.61 -3.18
C GLY A 870 -15.65 26.09 -3.13
N LEU A 871 -15.49 25.46 -4.29
CA LEU A 871 -15.67 24.03 -4.50
C LEU A 871 -14.56 23.46 -5.38
N ILE A 872 -14.10 22.26 -5.05
CA ILE A 872 -13.21 21.45 -5.87
C ILE A 872 -13.97 20.21 -6.32
N TYR A 873 -14.17 20.06 -7.62
CA TYR A 873 -14.71 18.85 -8.25
C TYR A 873 -13.60 18.08 -8.95
N LYS A 874 -13.50 16.78 -8.69
CA LYS A 874 -12.51 15.90 -9.32
C LYS A 874 -13.18 14.63 -9.84
N GLN A 875 -13.00 14.36 -11.12
CA GLN A 875 -13.41 13.11 -11.78
C GLN A 875 -12.18 12.32 -12.23
N THR A 876 -12.14 11.03 -11.91
CA THR A 876 -11.10 10.10 -12.39
C THR A 876 -11.72 8.95 -13.18
N ASN A 877 -11.09 8.62 -14.30
CA ASN A 877 -11.53 7.55 -15.19
C ASN A 877 -10.42 6.51 -15.35
N PRO A 878 -10.67 5.21 -15.10
CA PRO A 878 -9.67 4.16 -15.22
C PRO A 878 -9.32 3.84 -16.69
N GLY A 879 -8.30 3.01 -16.90
CA GLY A 879 -8.02 2.45 -18.22
C GLY A 879 -6.86 1.47 -18.27
N PHE A 880 -6.75 0.76 -19.39
CA PHE A 880 -5.83 -0.36 -19.57
C PHE A 880 -4.36 0.01 -19.28
N ARG A 881 -3.78 -0.63 -18.25
CA ARG A 881 -2.41 -0.41 -17.75
C ARG A 881 -2.08 1.07 -17.43
N LYS A 882 -3.08 1.83 -16.98
CA LYS A 882 -2.94 3.22 -16.50
C LYS A 882 -3.30 3.30 -15.03
N GLN A 883 -2.29 3.32 -14.17
CA GLN A 883 -2.45 3.46 -12.72
C GLN A 883 -1.93 4.83 -12.25
N PRO A 884 -2.61 5.50 -11.30
CA PRO A 884 -3.86 5.10 -10.64
C PRO A 884 -5.14 5.30 -11.49
N TRP A 885 -5.06 6.00 -12.63
CA TRP A 885 -6.19 6.22 -13.55
C TRP A 885 -5.68 6.51 -14.96
N ARG A 886 -6.55 6.44 -15.98
CA ARG A 886 -6.22 6.85 -17.35
C ARG A 886 -6.24 8.36 -17.51
N ASN A 887 -7.28 9.00 -17.00
CA ASN A 887 -7.33 10.45 -16.93
C ASN A 887 -8.02 10.95 -15.65
N SER A 888 -7.67 12.16 -15.24
CA SER A 888 -8.25 12.89 -14.11
C SER A 888 -8.58 14.31 -14.54
N GLN A 889 -9.77 14.79 -14.22
CA GLN A 889 -10.23 16.14 -14.48
C GLN A 889 -10.53 16.81 -13.14
N THR A 890 -9.83 17.90 -12.83
CA THR A 890 -10.04 18.66 -11.60
C THR A 890 -10.45 20.08 -11.95
N VAL A 891 -11.55 20.53 -11.36
CA VAL A 891 -12.06 21.89 -11.47
C VAL A 891 -12.10 22.47 -10.05
N SER A 892 -11.48 23.62 -9.84
CA SER A 892 -11.54 24.38 -8.60
C SER A 892 -12.13 25.74 -8.90
N PHE A 893 -13.09 26.15 -8.08
CA PHE A 893 -13.70 27.47 -8.12
C PHE A 893 -13.56 28.09 -6.73
N LEU A 894 -13.17 29.36 -6.65
CA LEU A 894 -13.03 30.11 -5.41
C LEU A 894 -13.48 31.56 -5.60
N HIS A 895 -14.24 32.09 -4.64
CA HIS A 895 -14.73 33.46 -4.64
C HIS A 895 -14.24 34.22 -3.40
N SER A 896 -13.67 35.41 -3.59
CA SER A 896 -13.32 36.36 -2.53
C SER A 896 -14.49 37.31 -2.28
N PHE A 897 -15.05 37.31 -1.07
CA PHE A 897 -16.17 38.20 -0.74
C PHE A 897 -15.74 39.67 -0.56
N SER A 898 -14.50 39.90 -0.11
CA SER A 898 -14.00 41.27 0.09
C SER A 898 -13.62 41.95 -1.21
N THR A 899 -13.05 41.21 -2.16
CA THR A 899 -12.59 41.79 -3.44
C THR A 899 -13.54 41.50 -4.60
N LYS A 900 -14.55 40.64 -4.41
CA LYS A 900 -15.43 40.11 -5.47
C LYS A 900 -14.67 39.39 -6.59
N ALA A 901 -13.42 38.98 -6.35
CA ALA A 901 -12.59 38.27 -7.32
C ALA A 901 -12.99 36.80 -7.40
N PHE A 902 -12.93 36.25 -8.62
CA PHE A 902 -13.11 34.83 -8.86
C PHE A 902 -11.81 34.18 -9.34
N ARG A 903 -11.54 32.98 -8.83
CA ARG A 903 -10.43 32.13 -9.26
C ARG A 903 -11.02 30.81 -9.75
N PHE A 904 -10.77 30.49 -11.01
CA PHE A 904 -11.14 29.23 -11.62
C PHE A 904 -9.87 28.52 -12.09
N ASN A 905 -9.67 27.29 -11.61
CA ASN A 905 -8.54 26.46 -12.01
C ASN A 905 -9.07 25.15 -12.59
N TYR A 906 -8.62 24.82 -13.79
CA TYR A 906 -8.84 23.53 -14.40
C TYR A 906 -7.51 22.79 -14.55
N LYS A 907 -7.50 21.51 -14.20
CA LYS A 907 -6.37 20.61 -14.42
C LYS A 907 -6.87 19.28 -14.98
N GLY A 908 -6.61 19.06 -16.25
CA GLY A 908 -6.77 17.78 -16.93
C GLY A 908 -5.45 17.03 -16.99
N GLU A 909 -5.45 15.76 -16.61
CA GLU A 909 -4.27 14.90 -16.67
C GLU A 909 -4.61 13.60 -17.41
N TRP A 910 -3.78 13.19 -18.36
CA TRP A 910 -3.91 11.94 -19.11
C TRP A 910 -2.61 11.15 -19.02
N LEU A 911 -2.62 10.02 -18.31
CA LEU A 911 -1.39 9.28 -18.04
C LEU A 911 -0.87 8.55 -19.26
N LYS A 912 0.45 8.59 -19.49
CA LYS A 912 1.13 7.91 -20.59
C LYS A 912 0.42 8.16 -21.95
N ALA A 913 -0.09 9.37 -22.18
CA ALA A 913 -0.85 9.73 -23.38
C ALA A 913 0.02 9.65 -24.65
N LEU A 914 1.31 9.99 -24.51
CA LEU A 914 2.31 9.96 -25.57
C LEU A 914 3.49 9.09 -25.13
N GLY A 915 3.42 7.78 -25.42
CA GLY A 915 4.42 6.81 -24.99
C GLY A 915 4.54 6.75 -23.46
N LYS A 916 5.70 7.12 -22.91
CA LYS A 916 5.94 7.21 -21.45
C LYS A 916 5.53 8.55 -20.84
N GLY A 917 5.24 9.58 -21.64
CA GLY A 917 4.86 10.91 -21.17
C GLY A 917 3.35 11.02 -20.89
N ASP A 918 2.99 11.65 -19.77
CA ASP A 918 1.63 12.09 -19.51
C ASP A 918 1.35 13.39 -20.28
N PHE A 919 0.11 13.62 -20.69
CA PHE A 919 -0.33 14.92 -21.18
C PHE A 919 -1.07 15.65 -20.05
N ILE A 920 -0.76 16.92 -19.83
CA ILE A 920 -1.37 17.76 -18.79
C ILE A 920 -1.87 19.04 -19.45
N LEU A 921 -3.12 19.41 -19.18
CA LEU A 921 -3.70 20.69 -19.57
C LEU A 921 -4.08 21.45 -18.29
N LYS A 922 -3.55 22.65 -18.12
CA LYS A 922 -3.91 23.57 -17.04
C LYS A 922 -4.53 24.83 -17.62
N GLY A 923 -5.59 25.30 -16.99
CA GLY A 923 -6.20 26.59 -17.26
C GLY A 923 -6.43 27.33 -15.96
N ASP A 924 -5.77 28.46 -15.76
CA ASP A 924 -5.94 29.32 -14.60
C ASP A 924 -6.58 30.63 -15.05
N VAL A 925 -7.76 30.92 -14.52
CA VAL A 925 -8.55 32.09 -14.84
C VAL A 925 -8.81 32.88 -13.58
N TYR A 926 -8.25 34.08 -13.54
CA TYR A 926 -8.47 35.06 -12.48
C TYR A 926 -9.34 36.17 -13.09
N ALA A 927 -10.66 35.96 -13.11
CA ALA A 927 -11.62 36.86 -13.75
C ALA A 927 -13.07 36.55 -13.30
N PRO A 928 -13.96 37.56 -13.29
CA PRO A 928 -13.63 38.98 -13.36
C PRO A 928 -12.86 39.42 -12.11
N ASN A 929 -12.26 40.59 -12.18
CA ASN A 929 -11.88 41.36 -11.00
C ASN A 929 -10.75 40.72 -10.16
N ASN A 930 -9.74 40.10 -10.78
CA ASN A 930 -8.55 39.68 -10.03
C ASN A 930 -7.96 40.88 -9.29
N SER A 931 -7.38 40.61 -8.12
CA SER A 931 -6.80 41.61 -7.25
C SER A 931 -5.35 41.25 -6.97
N GLN A 932 -4.43 42.17 -7.27
CA GLN A 932 -3.02 42.04 -6.89
C GLN A 932 -2.51 43.41 -6.44
N ASN A 933 -1.87 43.48 -5.27
CA ASN A 933 -1.25 44.72 -4.82
C ASN A 933 0.04 44.98 -5.63
N PHE A 934 0.32 46.25 -5.92
CA PHE A 934 1.51 46.70 -6.62
C PHE A 934 1.92 48.09 -6.12
N PHE A 935 3.09 48.15 -5.49
CA PHE A 935 3.65 49.36 -4.86
C PHE A 935 4.73 50.04 -5.72
N GLY A 936 4.90 49.56 -6.96
CA GLY A 936 5.99 49.94 -7.85
C GLY A 936 7.08 48.87 -7.92
N LEU A 937 7.84 48.87 -9.01
CA LEU A 937 9.01 48.00 -9.16
C LEU A 937 10.19 48.61 -8.39
N GLY A 938 10.69 47.89 -7.38
CA GLY A 938 11.80 48.28 -6.52
C GLY A 938 11.78 47.59 -5.16
N ASN A 939 12.93 47.61 -4.48
CA ASN A 939 13.10 47.02 -3.15
C ASN A 939 12.75 47.99 -2.02
N ASP A 940 12.89 49.31 -2.24
CA ASP A 940 12.68 50.35 -1.22
C ASP A 940 11.38 51.15 -1.43
N THR A 941 10.32 50.51 -1.93
CA THR A 941 9.02 51.15 -2.14
C THR A 941 8.34 51.48 -0.80
N ARG A 942 7.78 52.69 -0.67
CA ARG A 942 7.10 53.16 0.57
C ARG A 942 5.67 52.62 0.67
N PHE A 943 5.30 52.21 1.88
CA PHE A 943 3.92 51.99 2.31
C PHE A 943 3.84 52.24 3.81
N ASP A 944 2.84 53.01 4.24
CA ASP A 944 2.54 53.28 5.66
C ASP A 944 1.12 52.80 5.98
N GLU A 945 0.98 51.75 6.79
CA GLU A 945 -0.33 51.16 7.08
C GLU A 945 -1.29 52.07 7.88
N HIS A 946 -0.78 53.12 8.51
CA HIS A 946 -1.58 54.08 9.29
C HIS A 946 -1.98 55.32 8.48
N GLY A 947 -1.32 55.58 7.35
CA GLY A 947 -1.57 56.73 6.49
C GLY A 947 -2.10 56.39 5.09
N ASP A 948 -1.74 55.22 4.56
CA ASP A 948 -2.05 54.83 3.19
C ASP A 948 -3.21 53.83 3.09
N ASP A 949 -4.18 54.11 2.21
CA ASP A 949 -5.24 53.14 1.88
C ASP A 949 -4.71 52.05 0.94
N ILE A 950 -4.73 50.79 1.37
CA ILE A 950 -4.33 49.64 0.57
C ILE A 950 -5.07 49.54 -0.78
N LYS A 951 -6.31 50.06 -0.87
CA LYS A 951 -7.08 50.09 -2.12
C LYS A 951 -6.36 50.87 -3.21
N TYR A 952 -5.60 51.91 -2.85
CA TYR A 952 -4.80 52.70 -3.78
C TYR A 952 -3.76 51.83 -4.49
N TYR A 953 -3.09 50.91 -3.78
CA TYR A 953 -2.06 50.04 -4.35
C TYR A 953 -2.59 48.77 -5.02
N ARG A 954 -3.90 48.52 -4.97
CA ARG A 954 -4.49 47.25 -5.42
C ARG A 954 -4.89 47.30 -6.89
N ALA A 955 -4.09 46.72 -7.78
CA ALA A 955 -4.41 46.63 -9.20
C ALA A 955 -5.52 45.61 -9.48
N ARG A 956 -6.42 45.94 -10.43
CA ARG A 956 -7.58 45.12 -10.83
C ARG A 956 -7.53 44.74 -12.29
N TYR A 957 -7.48 43.45 -12.58
CA TYR A 957 -7.37 42.97 -13.96
C TYR A 957 -7.95 41.57 -14.10
N ASN A 958 -8.04 41.10 -15.33
CA ASN A 958 -8.30 39.71 -15.64
C ASN A 958 -7.00 39.08 -16.15
N LEU A 959 -6.72 37.87 -15.69
CA LEU A 959 -5.57 37.10 -16.14
C LEU A 959 -6.00 35.68 -16.50
N TYR A 960 -5.67 35.26 -17.72
CA TYR A 960 -5.96 33.94 -18.24
C TYR A 960 -4.63 33.28 -18.61
N ASN A 961 -4.34 32.13 -18.00
CA ASN A 961 -3.17 31.32 -18.31
C ASN A 961 -3.62 29.94 -18.80
N ILE A 962 -3.04 29.48 -19.91
CA ILE A 962 -3.27 28.12 -20.43
C ILE A 962 -1.92 27.46 -20.66
N GLU A 963 -1.75 26.27 -20.11
CA GLU A 963 -0.55 25.47 -20.26
C GLU A 963 -0.90 24.06 -20.72
N ALA A 964 -0.29 23.64 -21.82
CA ALA A 964 -0.32 22.24 -22.24
C ALA A 964 1.10 21.68 -22.09
N SER A 965 1.27 20.51 -21.47
CA SER A 965 2.60 19.95 -21.25
C SER A 965 2.66 18.44 -21.29
N ILE A 966 3.84 17.94 -21.63
CA ILE A 966 4.21 16.55 -21.48
C ILE A 966 4.98 16.40 -20.17
N ARG A 967 4.52 15.49 -19.30
CA ARG A 967 5.16 15.21 -18.01
C ARG A 967 5.72 13.79 -17.97
N TRP A 968 7.00 13.68 -17.67
CA TRP A 968 7.67 12.41 -17.34
C TRP A 968 7.81 12.26 -15.83
N ARG A 969 7.55 11.06 -15.32
CA ARG A 969 7.57 10.74 -13.89
C ARG A 969 8.63 9.68 -13.57
N ARG A 970 9.31 9.89 -12.44
CA ARG A 970 10.10 8.92 -11.68
C ARG A 970 9.52 8.87 -10.24
N PRO A 971 9.83 7.86 -9.40
CA PRO A 971 9.17 7.69 -8.10
C PRO A 971 9.08 8.94 -7.22
N LYS A 972 10.13 9.76 -7.20
CA LYS A 972 10.18 11.00 -6.40
C LYS A 972 10.33 12.28 -7.23
N SER A 973 10.38 12.19 -8.57
CA SER A 973 10.65 13.36 -9.43
C SER A 973 9.76 13.45 -10.64
N THR A 974 9.43 14.67 -11.06
CA THR A 974 8.72 14.91 -12.32
C THR A 974 9.42 15.97 -13.16
N LEU A 975 9.39 15.79 -14.48
CA LEU A 975 9.83 16.79 -15.45
C LEU A 975 8.66 17.07 -16.39
N SER A 976 8.25 18.33 -16.50
CA SER A 976 7.18 18.78 -17.39
C SER A 976 7.71 19.81 -18.38
N ILE A 977 7.37 19.66 -19.66
CA ILE A 977 7.77 20.60 -20.72
C ILE A 977 6.57 20.87 -21.60
N GLY A 978 6.34 22.13 -21.96
CA GLY A 978 5.30 22.44 -22.93
C GLY A 978 5.05 23.92 -23.19
N PRO A 979 4.17 24.23 -24.15
CA PRO A 979 3.77 25.60 -24.45
C PRO A 979 2.92 26.21 -23.32
N SER A 980 2.98 27.54 -23.23
CA SER A 980 2.17 28.37 -22.35
C SER A 980 1.62 29.57 -23.12
N TYR A 981 0.40 29.97 -22.80
CA TYR A 981 -0.24 31.17 -23.32
C TYR A 981 -0.79 31.99 -22.14
N GLN A 982 -0.60 33.30 -22.20
CA GLN A 982 -1.07 34.23 -21.18
C GLN A 982 -1.76 35.43 -21.83
N TYR A 983 -2.95 35.76 -21.32
CA TYR A 983 -3.71 36.95 -21.71
C TYR A 983 -4.06 37.79 -20.48
N TYR A 984 -3.78 39.08 -20.60
CA TYR A 984 -4.00 40.08 -19.55
C TYR A 984 -4.90 41.20 -20.07
N LYS A 985 -5.83 41.63 -19.22
CA LYS A 985 -6.71 42.77 -19.48
C LYS A 985 -6.96 43.55 -18.20
N LEU A 986 -6.61 44.84 -18.17
CA LEU A 986 -6.93 45.74 -17.06
C LEU A 986 -8.40 46.16 -17.12
N ASN A 987 -9.09 46.21 -15.98
CA ASN A 987 -10.43 46.79 -15.88
C ASN A 987 -10.30 48.28 -15.56
N GLN A 988 -10.57 49.17 -16.51
CA GLN A 988 -10.28 50.60 -16.33
C GLN A 988 -11.07 51.22 -15.17
N GLU A 989 -12.39 51.09 -15.19
CA GLU A 989 -13.31 51.63 -14.17
C GLU A 989 -12.95 51.16 -12.75
N ASP A 990 -12.50 49.91 -12.62
CA ASP A 990 -12.11 49.35 -11.32
C ASP A 990 -10.81 49.98 -10.78
N ASN A 991 -9.96 50.57 -11.62
CA ASN A 991 -8.65 51.09 -11.23
C ASN A 991 -8.58 52.63 -11.16
N ASP A 992 -9.70 53.33 -11.34
CA ASP A 992 -9.70 54.79 -11.24
C ASP A 992 -9.23 55.26 -9.86
N GLY A 993 -8.30 56.21 -9.87
CA GLY A 993 -7.66 56.74 -8.66
C GLY A 993 -6.67 55.79 -7.98
N ARG A 994 -6.27 54.67 -8.60
CA ARG A 994 -5.29 53.72 -8.03
C ARG A 994 -3.87 53.96 -8.56
N PHE A 995 -2.87 53.53 -7.78
CA PHE A 995 -1.45 53.65 -8.07
C PHE A 995 -1.07 53.13 -9.46
N ILE A 996 -1.70 52.04 -9.92
CA ILE A 996 -1.45 51.44 -11.25
C ILE A 996 -1.74 52.40 -12.42
N GLN A 997 -2.45 53.51 -12.18
CA GLN A 997 -2.71 54.56 -13.17
C GLN A 997 -1.64 55.66 -13.22
N ASN A 998 -0.53 55.56 -12.46
CA ASN A 998 0.55 56.56 -12.40
C ASN A 998 1.86 56.07 -13.05
N PRO A 999 2.01 56.12 -14.40
CA PRO A 999 3.14 55.54 -15.12
C PRO A 999 4.54 55.92 -14.61
N SER A 1000 4.73 57.17 -14.20
CA SER A 1000 6.01 57.68 -13.70
C SER A 1000 6.47 57.03 -12.39
N GLN A 1001 5.55 56.46 -11.62
CA GLN A 1001 5.81 55.84 -10.32
C GLN A 1001 5.84 54.30 -10.38
N LEU A 1002 5.35 53.69 -11.47
CA LEU A 1002 5.31 52.23 -11.56
C LEU A 1002 6.70 51.61 -11.69
N HIS A 1003 7.58 52.31 -12.39
CA HIS A 1003 8.94 51.88 -12.73
C HIS A 1003 9.03 50.48 -13.38
N SER A 1004 7.92 49.96 -13.92
CA SER A 1004 7.89 48.71 -14.70
C SER A 1004 8.13 48.99 -16.18
N SER A 1005 8.55 47.96 -16.91
CA SER A 1005 8.81 48.05 -18.35
C SER A 1005 7.57 48.35 -19.20
N ASP A 1006 6.38 48.10 -18.64
CA ASP A 1006 5.08 48.32 -19.27
C ASP A 1006 4.30 49.51 -18.69
N SER A 1007 4.98 50.40 -17.95
CA SER A 1007 4.38 51.53 -17.24
C SER A 1007 3.47 52.41 -18.11
N LEU A 1008 3.84 52.66 -19.37
CA LEU A 1008 3.07 53.43 -20.34
C LEU A 1008 1.94 52.63 -21.03
N THR A 1009 1.91 51.31 -20.88
CA THR A 1009 1.00 50.41 -21.61
C THR A 1009 0.22 49.47 -20.68
N VAL A 1010 0.15 49.76 -19.37
CA VAL A 1010 -0.58 48.94 -18.37
C VAL A 1010 -2.07 48.76 -18.68
N ARG A 1011 -2.68 49.73 -19.38
CA ARG A 1011 -4.09 49.71 -19.81
C ARG A 1011 -4.34 48.86 -21.05
N ASN A 1012 -3.30 48.59 -21.84
CA ASN A 1012 -3.44 47.84 -23.08
C ASN A 1012 -3.54 46.34 -22.79
N GLU A 1013 -4.32 45.64 -23.60
CA GLU A 1013 -4.39 44.19 -23.57
C GLU A 1013 -3.03 43.60 -23.95
N LYS A 1014 -2.58 42.61 -23.18
CA LYS A 1014 -1.28 41.95 -23.39
C LYS A 1014 -1.47 40.47 -23.62
N MET A 1015 -0.75 39.94 -24.60
CA MET A 1015 -0.82 38.55 -25.03
C MET A 1015 0.61 38.00 -25.17
N PHE A 1016 0.83 36.83 -24.58
CA PHE A 1016 2.13 36.16 -24.60
C PHE A 1016 1.95 34.70 -25.00
N ALA A 1017 2.85 34.21 -25.83
CA ALA A 1017 2.98 32.80 -26.15
C ALA A 1017 4.43 32.37 -25.87
N GLY A 1018 4.60 31.21 -25.26
CA GLY A 1018 5.89 30.79 -24.75
C GLY A 1018 5.99 29.30 -24.50
N ALA A 1019 7.07 28.90 -23.86
CA ALA A 1019 7.28 27.54 -23.40
C ALA A 1019 7.85 27.54 -21.98
N PHE A 1020 7.66 26.43 -21.26
CA PHE A 1020 8.19 26.24 -19.93
C PHE A 1020 8.81 24.85 -19.75
N VAL A 1021 9.71 24.77 -18.79
CA VAL A 1021 10.29 23.54 -18.25
C VAL A 1021 10.11 23.58 -16.74
N ASN A 1022 9.54 22.52 -16.16
CA ASN A 1022 9.31 22.40 -14.73
C ASN A 1022 9.87 21.08 -14.21
N PHE A 1023 10.80 21.13 -13.27
CA PHE A 1023 11.32 19.96 -12.56
C PHE A 1023 10.87 20.00 -11.11
N THR A 1024 10.30 18.90 -10.62
CA THR A 1024 9.98 18.73 -9.20
C THR A 1024 10.66 17.49 -8.63
N ASN A 1025 11.07 17.56 -7.37
CA ASN A 1025 11.46 16.39 -6.58
C ASN A 1025 10.79 16.47 -5.20
N ASN A 1026 9.97 15.47 -4.86
CA ASN A 1026 9.25 15.41 -3.58
C ASN A 1026 9.67 14.15 -2.83
N THR A 1027 10.35 14.33 -1.72
CA THR A 1027 10.79 13.27 -0.81
C THR A 1027 10.17 13.38 0.59
N ARG A 1028 9.19 14.29 0.77
CA ARG A 1028 8.48 14.49 2.04
C ARG A 1028 7.82 13.19 2.50
N ASP A 1029 7.84 12.94 3.80
CA ASP A 1029 7.21 11.77 4.41
C ASP A 1029 5.67 11.84 4.39
N ASN A 1030 5.12 13.06 4.37
CA ASN A 1030 3.70 13.33 4.21
C ASN A 1030 3.49 14.67 3.49
N ASP A 1031 2.52 14.75 2.57
CA ASP A 1031 2.26 15.96 1.78
C ASP A 1031 1.52 17.07 2.54
N LEU A 1032 0.75 16.72 3.59
CA LEU A 1032 -0.06 17.64 4.41
C LEU A 1032 0.66 18.02 5.71
N LEU A 1033 1.27 17.03 6.38
CA LEU A 1033 1.99 17.16 7.65
C LEU A 1033 3.46 16.71 7.51
N PRO A 1034 4.29 17.40 6.70
CA PRO A 1034 5.67 16.98 6.51
C PRO A 1034 6.46 17.12 7.82
N THR A 1035 7.08 16.02 8.25
CA THR A 1035 7.98 15.95 9.42
C THR A 1035 9.41 15.63 9.03
N LEU A 1036 9.62 15.10 7.82
CA LEU A 1036 10.93 14.75 7.28
C LEU A 1036 10.93 14.85 5.75
N GLY A 1037 12.11 15.07 5.17
CA GLY A 1037 12.34 15.00 3.72
C GLY A 1037 12.51 16.37 3.08
N SER A 1038 12.33 16.44 1.77
CA SER A 1038 12.54 17.67 0.99
C SER A 1038 11.53 17.83 -0.15
N TYR A 1039 11.33 19.08 -0.57
CA TYR A 1039 10.56 19.43 -1.75
C TYR A 1039 11.34 20.45 -2.59
N VAL A 1040 11.66 20.07 -3.84
CA VAL A 1040 12.37 20.90 -4.80
C VAL A 1040 11.45 21.20 -5.97
N ASP A 1041 11.36 22.47 -6.37
CA ASP A 1041 10.63 22.93 -7.55
C ASP A 1041 11.50 23.94 -8.30
N PHE A 1042 11.86 23.60 -9.54
CA PHE A 1042 12.60 24.46 -10.46
C PHE A 1042 11.77 24.68 -11.71
N ARG A 1043 11.59 25.95 -12.09
CA ARG A 1043 10.75 26.32 -13.22
C ARG A 1043 11.41 27.39 -14.06
N LEU A 1044 11.58 27.08 -15.34
CA LEU A 1044 12.05 28.00 -16.38
C LEU A 1044 10.89 28.29 -17.33
N VAL A 1045 10.64 29.57 -17.63
CA VAL A 1045 9.65 30.00 -18.61
C VAL A 1045 10.29 31.02 -19.57
N GLY A 1046 9.91 30.94 -20.85
CA GLY A 1046 10.27 31.93 -21.86
C GLY A 1046 9.03 32.33 -22.64
N PHE A 1047 8.69 33.61 -22.59
CA PHE A 1047 7.53 34.19 -23.27
C PHE A 1047 7.95 35.20 -24.34
N LYS A 1048 7.30 35.09 -25.49
CA LYS A 1048 7.33 36.09 -26.55
C LYS A 1048 6.03 36.87 -26.54
N GLY A 1049 6.12 38.20 -26.58
CA GLY A 1049 4.94 39.04 -26.78
C GLY A 1049 4.36 38.84 -28.19
N VAL A 1050 3.05 38.65 -28.30
CA VAL A 1050 2.39 38.43 -29.61
C VAL A 1050 1.63 39.65 -30.12
N ASN A 1051 1.63 40.75 -29.37
CA ASN A 1051 1.12 42.04 -29.80
C ASN A 1051 2.12 43.17 -29.48
N LYS A 1052 1.89 44.37 -30.04
CA LYS A 1052 2.80 45.52 -29.89
C LYS A 1052 2.95 46.07 -28.46
N TYR A 1053 2.10 45.65 -27.52
CA TYR A 1053 2.12 46.10 -26.13
C TYR A 1053 2.73 45.06 -25.16
N SER A 1054 3.13 43.90 -25.70
CA SER A 1054 3.65 42.77 -24.93
C SER A 1054 5.15 42.64 -25.18
N ASN A 1055 5.95 42.75 -24.12
CA ASN A 1055 7.39 42.62 -24.18
C ASN A 1055 7.83 41.18 -23.90
N SER A 1056 8.82 40.67 -24.63
CA SER A 1056 9.35 39.32 -24.37
C SER A 1056 10.19 39.28 -23.09
N TYR A 1057 10.10 38.16 -22.35
CA TYR A 1057 10.90 37.92 -21.16
C TYR A 1057 11.15 36.42 -20.94
N GLY A 1058 12.19 36.11 -20.19
CA GLY A 1058 12.46 34.78 -19.66
C GLY A 1058 12.60 34.85 -18.16
N GLN A 1059 12.13 33.83 -17.44
CA GLN A 1059 12.18 33.81 -15.98
C GLN A 1059 12.52 32.40 -15.48
N PHE A 1060 13.50 32.33 -14.59
CA PHE A 1060 13.83 31.12 -13.84
C PHE A 1060 13.46 31.32 -12.38
N THR A 1061 12.75 30.36 -11.81
CA THR A 1061 12.39 30.33 -10.39
C THR A 1061 12.81 28.99 -9.78
N ALA A 1062 13.26 29.05 -8.53
CA ALA A 1062 13.70 27.89 -7.78
C ALA A 1062 13.18 27.97 -6.35
N SER A 1063 12.75 26.83 -5.80
CA SER A 1063 12.34 26.67 -4.41
C SER A 1063 12.80 25.32 -3.89
N ILE A 1064 13.44 25.31 -2.72
CA ILE A 1064 13.89 24.12 -2.00
C ILE A 1064 13.40 24.22 -0.57
N ALA A 1065 12.54 23.30 -0.16
CA ALA A 1065 12.07 23.14 1.21
C ALA A 1065 12.67 21.87 1.84
N LEU A 1066 13.08 21.97 3.10
CA LEU A 1066 13.70 20.92 3.89
C LEU A 1066 12.93 20.77 5.20
N TYR A 1067 12.64 19.53 5.61
CA TYR A 1067 11.93 19.23 6.86
C TYR A 1067 12.78 18.28 7.70
N LYS A 1068 12.93 18.62 8.98
CA LYS A 1068 13.65 17.80 9.95
C LYS A 1068 12.90 17.73 11.27
N ASN A 1069 12.63 16.51 11.70
CA ASN A 1069 12.27 16.18 13.07
C ASN A 1069 13.53 16.25 13.96
N LEU A 1070 13.58 17.21 14.88
CA LEU A 1070 14.71 17.48 15.77
C LEU A 1070 14.76 16.55 16.99
N ASP A 1071 13.62 16.04 17.45
CA ASP A 1071 13.52 15.26 18.70
C ASP A 1071 13.35 13.75 18.48
N GLY A 1072 13.26 13.32 17.21
CA GLY A 1072 13.03 11.93 16.84
C GLY A 1072 11.63 11.39 17.21
N ARG A 1073 10.81 12.19 17.90
CA ARG A 1073 9.44 11.88 18.30
C ARG A 1073 8.40 12.67 17.52
N LYS A 1074 8.84 13.51 16.57
CA LYS A 1074 8.01 14.35 15.71
C LYS A 1074 7.28 15.45 16.49
N ASN A 1075 7.81 15.86 17.65
CA ASN A 1075 7.24 16.99 18.36
C ASN A 1075 7.88 18.31 17.96
N PHE A 1076 9.14 18.30 17.54
CA PHE A 1076 9.84 19.50 17.09
C PHE A 1076 10.28 19.33 15.64
N ILE A 1077 9.65 20.07 14.74
CA ILE A 1077 9.94 20.03 13.31
C ILE A 1077 10.54 21.37 12.90
N LEU A 1078 11.76 21.34 12.38
CA LEU A 1078 12.36 22.45 11.66
C LEU A 1078 11.99 22.33 10.19
N ALA A 1079 11.38 23.36 9.63
CA ALA A 1079 11.02 23.47 8.22
C ALA A 1079 11.68 24.72 7.64
N ASP A 1080 12.58 24.54 6.69
CA ASP A 1080 13.36 25.62 6.11
C ASP A 1080 13.17 25.64 4.59
N ARG A 1081 12.79 26.78 4.03
CA ARG A 1081 12.60 26.95 2.59
C ARG A 1081 13.36 28.13 2.06
N PHE A 1082 14.19 27.86 1.06
CA PHE A 1082 14.89 28.86 0.27
C PHE A 1082 14.24 28.93 -1.10
N GLY A 1083 14.03 30.13 -1.62
CA GLY A 1083 13.55 30.26 -2.98
C GLY A 1083 13.80 31.65 -3.56
N GLY A 1084 13.54 31.79 -4.84
CA GLY A 1084 13.82 33.02 -5.56
C GLY A 1084 13.73 32.83 -7.05
N GLY A 1085 14.18 33.84 -7.78
CA GLY A 1085 14.21 33.78 -9.23
C GLY A 1085 14.97 34.92 -9.86
N VAL A 1086 15.19 34.78 -11.17
CA VAL A 1086 15.84 35.77 -12.02
C VAL A 1086 15.02 35.92 -13.29
N THR A 1087 14.75 37.17 -13.67
CA THR A 1087 14.04 37.55 -14.88
C THR A 1087 14.99 38.28 -15.84
N ILE A 1088 14.97 37.88 -17.11
CA ILE A 1088 15.67 38.52 -18.21
C ILE A 1088 14.66 39.05 -19.24
N GLY A 1089 15.01 40.08 -19.99
CA GLY A 1089 14.08 40.79 -20.88
C GLY A 1089 13.32 41.89 -20.15
N LYS A 1090 12.06 42.13 -20.55
CA LYS A 1090 11.24 43.25 -20.08
C LYS A 1090 9.87 42.74 -19.61
N PRO A 1091 9.75 42.16 -18.40
CA PRO A 1091 8.48 41.66 -17.89
C PRO A 1091 7.48 42.80 -17.61
N ALA A 1092 6.18 42.52 -17.75
CA ALA A 1092 5.11 43.40 -17.28
C ALA A 1092 5.03 43.38 -15.74
N PHE A 1093 4.39 44.40 -15.12
CA PHE A 1093 4.36 44.50 -13.65
C PHE A 1093 3.84 43.22 -12.97
N TYR A 1094 2.75 42.61 -13.44
CA TYR A 1094 2.17 41.40 -12.87
C TYR A 1094 3.00 40.12 -13.12
N GLN A 1095 4.05 40.20 -13.95
CA GLN A 1095 5.02 39.13 -14.22
C GLN A 1095 6.32 39.28 -13.41
N ALA A 1096 6.47 40.37 -12.64
CA ALA A 1096 7.62 40.57 -11.77
C ALA A 1096 7.72 39.47 -10.69
N LEU A 1097 8.89 39.35 -10.06
CA LEU A 1097 9.08 38.49 -8.91
C LEU A 1097 8.70 39.26 -7.64
N TYR A 1098 7.81 38.66 -6.84
CA TYR A 1098 7.20 39.33 -5.70
C TYR A 1098 7.60 38.72 -4.37
N LEU A 1099 7.80 39.58 -3.36
CA LEU A 1099 7.86 39.21 -1.95
C LEU A 1099 6.67 39.79 -1.18
N GLY A 1100 6.10 38.99 -0.26
CA GLY A 1100 5.03 39.42 0.63
C GLY A 1100 4.20 38.28 1.23
N GLY A 1101 3.04 38.67 1.78
CA GLY A 1101 2.11 37.79 2.50
C GLY A 1101 1.45 36.68 1.68
N GLN A 1102 1.69 36.60 0.37
CA GLN A 1102 1.21 35.51 -0.51
C GLN A 1102 1.94 34.17 -0.25
N GLY A 1103 2.85 34.17 0.70
CA GLY A 1103 3.44 32.96 1.25
C GLY A 1103 4.94 32.88 1.11
N ASN A 1104 5.69 33.96 0.90
CA ASN A 1104 7.18 33.96 0.88
C ASN A 1104 7.83 35.05 1.76
N LEU A 1105 7.07 36.00 2.29
CA LEU A 1105 7.50 36.95 3.32
C LEU A 1105 6.28 37.37 4.19
N LEU A 1106 5.99 36.60 5.24
CA LEU A 1106 4.87 36.88 6.15
C LEU A 1106 5.18 38.11 7.02
N GLY A 1107 4.13 38.78 7.53
CA GLY A 1107 4.27 40.06 8.22
C GLY A 1107 4.24 41.27 7.28
N TYR A 1108 4.05 41.04 5.98
CA TYR A 1108 3.81 42.07 4.98
C TYR A 1108 2.50 41.77 4.22
N ARG A 1109 1.94 42.80 3.56
CA ARG A 1109 0.84 42.66 2.60
C ARG A 1109 1.20 41.68 1.47
N GLN A 1110 0.21 41.07 0.82
CA GLN A 1110 0.49 40.29 -0.38
C GLN A 1110 1.11 41.18 -1.48
N PHE A 1111 2.10 40.66 -2.20
CA PHE A 1111 2.77 41.31 -3.32
C PHE A 1111 3.41 42.67 -2.98
N ARG A 1112 4.00 42.78 -1.78
CA ARG A 1112 4.52 44.04 -1.23
C ARG A 1112 5.72 44.62 -1.97
N PHE A 1113 6.68 43.77 -2.34
CA PHE A 1113 7.90 44.18 -3.05
C PHE A 1113 7.97 43.46 -4.39
N ALA A 1114 8.36 44.16 -5.45
CA ALA A 1114 8.41 43.64 -6.81
C ALA A 1114 9.79 43.92 -7.43
N GLY A 1115 10.40 42.91 -8.03
CA GLY A 1115 11.67 43.07 -8.74
C GLY A 1115 11.86 42.11 -9.90
N GLU A 1116 12.97 42.28 -10.60
CA GLU A 1116 13.39 41.40 -11.69
C GLU A 1116 14.13 40.16 -11.16
N GLN A 1117 14.78 40.30 -10.00
CA GLN A 1117 15.36 39.19 -9.25
C GLN A 1117 14.76 39.16 -7.85
N SER A 1118 14.70 37.98 -7.24
CA SER A 1118 14.27 37.84 -5.86
C SER A 1118 14.96 36.67 -5.17
N PHE A 1119 15.09 36.78 -3.86
CA PHE A 1119 15.54 35.71 -2.98
C PHE A 1119 14.79 35.84 -1.67
N TYR A 1120 14.41 34.69 -1.10
CA TYR A 1120 13.81 34.60 0.21
C TYR A 1120 14.26 33.33 0.92
N ASN A 1121 14.32 33.41 2.25
CA ASN A 1121 14.43 32.28 3.15
C ASN A 1121 13.27 32.34 4.15
N ASN A 1122 12.66 31.19 4.40
CA ASN A 1122 11.56 31.02 5.34
C ASN A 1122 11.95 29.92 6.31
N LEU A 1123 12.26 30.32 7.54
CA LEU A 1123 12.55 29.41 8.64
C LEU A 1123 11.28 29.26 9.48
N GLU A 1124 10.80 28.04 9.67
CA GLU A 1124 9.63 27.73 10.49
C GLU A 1124 9.99 26.61 11.48
N LEU A 1125 9.74 26.85 12.77
CA LEU A 1125 9.85 25.86 13.82
C LEU A 1125 8.44 25.48 14.27
N ARG A 1126 8.11 24.19 14.21
CA ARG A 1126 6.81 23.66 14.64
C ARG A 1126 7.01 22.85 15.90
N ALA A 1127 6.27 23.19 16.95
CA ALA A 1127 6.20 22.44 18.19
C ALA A 1127 4.81 21.81 18.31
N LYS A 1128 4.72 20.49 18.21
CA LYS A 1128 3.53 19.73 18.60
C LYS A 1128 3.37 19.86 20.12
N ILE A 1129 2.27 20.48 20.55
CA ILE A 1129 1.97 20.65 21.97
C ILE A 1129 1.28 19.41 22.52
N GLY A 1130 0.52 18.72 21.68
CA GLY A 1130 -0.08 17.45 22.03
C GLY A 1130 -0.94 16.90 20.91
N ASP A 1131 -1.40 15.69 21.13
CA ASP A 1131 -2.55 15.17 20.41
C ASP A 1131 -3.80 15.59 21.17
N LEU A 1132 -4.66 16.35 20.50
CA LEU A 1132 -6.01 16.56 20.99
C LEU A 1132 -6.74 15.23 20.85
N VAL A 1133 -6.79 14.48 21.94
CA VAL A 1133 -7.63 13.28 22.07
C VAL A 1133 -9.06 13.75 22.38
N SER A 1134 -9.65 14.47 21.42
CA SER A 1134 -11.06 14.83 21.48
C SER A 1134 -11.88 13.67 20.95
N TYR A 1135 -13.00 13.41 21.62
CA TYR A 1135 -14.02 12.52 21.10
C TYR A 1135 -14.44 12.97 19.70
N VAL A 1136 -14.84 14.23 19.49
CA VAL A 1136 -15.45 14.65 18.21
C VAL A 1136 -14.46 14.87 17.07
N LEU A 1137 -13.22 15.31 17.33
CA LEU A 1137 -12.27 15.54 16.24
C LEU A 1137 -10.84 15.39 16.76
N PRO A 1138 -10.27 14.18 16.66
CA PRO A 1138 -8.90 13.95 17.05
C PRO A 1138 -7.96 14.69 16.11
N GLY A 1139 -6.88 15.23 16.63
CA GLY A 1139 -5.93 15.88 15.77
C GLY A 1139 -4.70 16.35 16.50
N GLN A 1140 -3.67 16.63 15.72
CA GLN A 1140 -2.46 17.22 16.24
C GLN A 1140 -2.70 18.72 16.45
N ILE A 1141 -2.49 19.21 17.67
CA ILE A 1141 -2.41 20.65 17.93
C ILE A 1141 -0.95 21.03 18.17
N GLY A 1142 -0.54 22.17 17.63
CA GLY A 1142 0.78 22.67 17.88
C GLY A 1142 0.92 24.16 17.71
N LEU A 1143 2.06 24.65 18.15
CA LEU A 1143 2.54 25.99 17.91
C LEU A 1143 3.49 25.96 16.72
N LEU A 1144 3.58 27.07 16.03
CA LEU A 1144 4.66 27.32 15.08
C LEU A 1144 5.19 28.74 15.29
N GLY A 1145 6.49 28.91 15.13
CA GLY A 1145 7.16 30.20 15.02
C GLY A 1145 7.88 30.27 13.69
N PHE A 1146 8.00 31.46 13.12
CA PHE A 1146 8.73 31.64 11.87
C PHE A 1146 9.57 32.91 11.86
N TYR A 1147 10.61 32.87 11.04
CA TYR A 1147 11.45 34.00 10.68
C TYR A 1147 11.69 33.95 9.17
N ASP A 1148 11.21 35.00 8.50
CA ASP A 1148 11.32 35.19 7.07
C ASP A 1148 12.31 36.31 6.79
N VAL A 1149 13.13 36.11 5.77
CA VAL A 1149 13.99 37.16 5.21
C VAL A 1149 13.89 37.12 3.70
N GLY A 1150 13.84 38.27 3.06
CA GLY A 1150 13.81 38.32 1.61
C GLY A 1150 14.20 39.68 1.04
N ARG A 1151 14.58 39.66 -0.23
CA ARG A 1151 14.93 40.84 -0.99
C ARG A 1151 14.56 40.68 -2.46
N VAL A 1152 14.17 41.80 -3.07
CA VAL A 1152 14.06 41.92 -4.53
C VAL A 1152 15.15 42.83 -5.08
N TRP A 1153 15.46 42.67 -6.36
CA TRP A 1153 16.38 43.56 -7.07
C TRP A 1153 15.76 44.02 -8.39
N LYS A 1154 15.98 45.28 -8.70
CA LYS A 1154 15.66 45.92 -9.97
C LYS A 1154 16.94 46.47 -10.59
N ARG A 1155 17.06 46.43 -11.93
CA ARG A 1155 18.15 47.11 -12.64
C ARG A 1155 18.21 48.59 -12.26
N ASP A 1156 19.44 49.07 -12.13
CA ASP A 1156 19.73 50.48 -11.86
C ASP A 1156 19.19 50.99 -10.50
N GLU A 1157 18.85 50.09 -9.58
CA GLU A 1157 18.49 50.40 -8.18
C GLU A 1157 19.60 49.91 -7.23
N ALA A 1158 20.17 50.84 -6.44
CA ALA A 1158 21.12 50.52 -5.39
C ALA A 1158 20.42 50.46 -4.04
N SER A 1159 19.92 49.27 -3.67
CA SER A 1159 19.38 48.99 -2.34
C SER A 1159 20.35 48.13 -1.53
N THR A 1160 20.32 48.20 -0.20
CA THR A 1160 20.98 47.23 0.69
C THR A 1160 20.00 46.55 1.65
N THR A 1161 18.73 46.94 1.59
CA THR A 1161 17.67 46.54 2.52
C THR A 1161 17.29 45.08 2.34
N TRP A 1162 17.38 44.31 3.42
CA TRP A 1162 16.74 43.00 3.54
C TRP A 1162 15.46 43.17 4.35
N HIS A 1163 14.36 42.60 3.85
CA HIS A 1163 13.06 42.68 4.51
C HIS A 1163 12.88 41.49 5.43
N HIS A 1164 12.37 41.74 6.63
CA HIS A 1164 12.31 40.75 7.70
C HIS A 1164 10.88 40.62 8.20
N GLY A 1165 10.39 39.38 8.28
CA GLY A 1165 9.10 39.03 8.84
C GLY A 1165 9.26 38.06 9.98
N VAL A 1166 8.71 38.35 11.15
CA VAL A 1166 8.79 37.44 12.32
C VAL A 1166 7.40 37.20 12.89
N GLY A 1167 7.12 35.99 13.32
CA GLY A 1167 5.82 35.71 13.87
C GLY A 1167 5.63 34.30 14.35
N GLY A 1168 4.37 33.96 14.63
CA GLY A 1168 4.01 32.64 15.10
C GLY A 1168 2.51 32.45 15.17
N GLY A 1169 2.10 31.27 15.61
CA GLY A 1169 0.70 30.94 15.74
C GLY A 1169 0.46 29.50 16.13
N VAL A 1170 -0.77 29.07 15.86
CA VAL A 1170 -1.27 27.74 16.20
C VAL A 1170 -1.64 26.99 14.93
N TYR A 1171 -1.52 25.66 14.97
CA TYR A 1171 -2.11 24.79 13.97
C TYR A 1171 -2.87 23.66 14.63
N PHE A 1172 -3.89 23.20 13.92
CA PHE A 1172 -4.67 22.03 14.25
C PHE A 1172 -4.82 21.16 12.99
N ALA A 1173 -4.41 19.91 13.08
CA ALA A 1173 -4.47 18.96 11.97
C ALA A 1173 -5.41 17.80 12.31
N PRO A 1174 -6.71 17.93 11.98
CA PRO A 1174 -7.70 16.91 12.30
C PRO A 1174 -7.47 15.66 11.47
N ALA A 1175 -7.32 14.51 12.15
CA ALA A 1175 -7.17 13.20 11.52
C ALA A 1175 -6.06 13.10 10.44
N SER A 1176 -5.10 14.04 10.42
CA SER A 1176 -4.12 14.21 9.34
C SER A 1176 -4.73 14.36 7.94
N LEU A 1177 -6.02 14.74 7.83
CA LEU A 1177 -6.73 14.93 6.57
C LEU A 1177 -6.53 16.34 5.97
N THR A 1178 -6.27 17.32 6.83
CA THR A 1178 -6.00 18.72 6.47
C THR A 1178 -5.24 19.40 7.63
N VAL A 1179 -4.76 20.63 7.44
CA VAL A 1179 -4.08 21.42 8.47
C VAL A 1179 -4.70 22.81 8.54
N VAL A 1180 -5.47 23.11 9.58
CA VAL A 1180 -5.92 24.47 9.83
C VAL A 1180 -4.83 25.19 10.62
N ARG A 1181 -4.26 26.26 10.08
CA ARG A 1181 -3.33 27.11 10.83
C ARG A 1181 -3.82 28.54 10.90
N PHE A 1182 -3.55 29.17 12.04
CA PHE A 1182 -3.73 30.60 12.28
C PHE A 1182 -2.39 31.15 12.73
N VAL A 1183 -1.82 32.10 11.97
CA VAL A 1183 -0.52 32.70 12.26
C VAL A 1183 -0.60 34.21 12.13
N VAL A 1184 0.18 34.92 12.94
CA VAL A 1184 0.33 36.37 12.86
C VAL A 1184 1.80 36.70 12.65
N GLY A 1185 2.09 37.50 11.63
CA GLY A 1185 3.43 38.01 11.33
C GLY A 1185 3.54 39.50 11.60
N HIS A 1186 4.71 39.93 12.03
CA HIS A 1186 5.10 41.32 12.24
C HIS A 1186 6.27 41.70 11.33
N SER A 1187 6.26 42.93 10.84
CA SER A 1187 7.37 43.55 10.13
C SER A 1187 7.38 45.06 10.34
N THR A 1188 8.22 45.77 9.57
CA THR A 1188 8.18 47.24 9.47
C THR A 1188 6.85 47.80 9.00
N ASP A 1189 6.05 47.00 8.28
CA ASP A 1189 4.74 47.38 7.74
C ASP A 1189 3.57 47.04 8.68
N GLY A 1190 3.84 46.46 9.86
CA GLY A 1190 2.80 46.16 10.87
C GLY A 1190 2.53 44.68 11.14
N TRP A 1191 1.33 44.40 11.68
CA TRP A 1191 0.87 43.06 12.08
C TRP A 1191 -0.17 42.48 11.11
N TYR A 1192 0.03 41.24 10.67
CA TYR A 1192 -0.79 40.59 9.64
C TYR A 1192 -1.20 39.16 10.04
N PRO A 1193 -2.51 38.86 10.18
CA PRO A 1193 -3.01 37.51 10.42
C PRO A 1193 -3.23 36.72 9.11
N TYR A 1194 -3.08 35.40 9.18
CA TYR A 1194 -3.27 34.47 8.06
C TYR A 1194 -3.96 33.18 8.52
N VAL A 1195 -4.93 32.68 7.74
CA VAL A 1195 -5.58 31.36 7.95
C VAL A 1195 -5.51 30.52 6.69
N SER A 1196 -5.01 29.29 6.80
CA SER A 1196 -4.94 28.34 5.68
C SER A 1196 -5.22 26.90 6.09
N LEU A 1197 -5.67 26.09 5.13
CA LEU A 1197 -5.95 24.65 5.27
C LEU A 1197 -4.75 23.72 4.98
N ASN A 1198 -3.56 24.31 4.81
CA ASN A 1198 -2.28 23.63 4.63
C ASN A 1198 -1.16 24.41 5.33
N PHE A 1199 -0.02 23.75 5.57
CA PHE A 1199 1.24 24.43 5.83
C PHE A 1199 1.74 25.19 4.59
N ARG A 1200 2.67 26.13 4.81
CA ARG A 1200 3.14 27.07 3.78
C ARG A 1200 3.91 26.43 2.63
N TYR A 1201 4.63 25.37 2.93
CA TYR A 1201 5.41 24.56 2.01
C TYR A 1201 5.43 23.14 2.52
#